data_AF-A0A934EXK3-F1
#
_entry.id   AF-A0A934EXK3-F1
#
_cell.length_a   1.000
_cell.length_b   1.000
_cell.length_c   1.000
_cell.angle_alpha   90.00
_cell.angle_beta   90.00
_cell.angle_gamma   90.00
#
_symmetry.space_group_name_H-M   'P 1'
#
loop_
_entity.id
_entity.type
_entity.pdbx_description
1 polymer ?
#
loop_
_entity_poly.entity_id
_entity_poly.type
_entity_poly.pdbx_seq_one_letter_code
_entity_poly.pdbx_strand_id
1 'polypeptide(L)'
;MVVMDPLCKQLACACVQGFAQRDYQTLAAFMSEKLGRPVEALVQESLKEAGQITDGKLDLIIGKDSVVRAKALAANIPVTPLAMLTDRAGKTTLTGLFIVRSEDPARRIADLKGRKVLFGLPACNEKHSAALAAMKSLGMPLPDKPETMATCNQTGLAVLEKQADAAVISSYAMALLEGCGTIDKGALRAIGQTAPVPFITVFATKRVSATDAEAITKALLAVGGDAALKEKMETRDGFVPCPALAQTAGWTDWRGGPRRDAIRTDMPTKLPAQARFLWRKKMESPAMAGIAVQPPFLIVSDKTNETKDDTWRCLDADTGEPLWQLTYPAPGEMDYTNTPRATPVIVGGKVYLLGAFGHLHCVELRSGKVLWKRDLLADFGGKQLAWGFCPSPTIDGDRLFTGTASKEAAVVALDRHTGKLLWKTPGEVMAHGAMLLDTFGGRRQLVGYDIESIRGWDPATGKHLWSITPPKPRDYNVPSPLKFGEFLLLSTDDHGTRLHAFNTDATIRPEPVARQPDLKPEISTPVIVNNLLFVTVNDLLICLDAANGLAERWRFEDKAFNEYASLIGGNNRVLATTTTGELLLFAAECQGPRVISRLQVFQGKDGRSPDLWAHPALVGDRLYLRSPEETVCLLLGER
;
A
#
# COMPACT_ATOMS: atom_id res chain seq x y z
N MET A 1 -0.79 -22.58 -18.46
CA MET A 1 -1.79 -21.58 -18.05
C MET A 1 -3.09 -22.30 -17.75
N VAL A 2 -3.63 -22.15 -16.55
CA VAL A 2 -4.93 -22.69 -16.16
C VAL A 2 -6.01 -21.65 -16.45
N VAL A 3 -7.07 -22.07 -17.14
CA VAL A 3 -8.17 -21.21 -17.59
C VAL A 3 -9.42 -21.53 -16.78
N MET A 4 -9.88 -20.52 -16.06
CA MET A 4 -11.06 -20.51 -15.17
C MET A 4 -12.04 -19.38 -15.54
N ASP A 5 -11.94 -18.86 -16.76
CA ASP A 5 -12.84 -17.82 -17.27
C ASP A 5 -14.21 -18.43 -17.61
N PRO A 6 -15.32 -17.99 -16.99
CA PRO A 6 -16.65 -18.50 -17.31
C PRO A 6 -17.10 -18.23 -18.75
N LEU A 7 -16.41 -17.33 -19.48
CA LEU A 7 -16.66 -17.02 -20.90
C LEU A 7 -15.75 -17.79 -21.86
N CYS A 8 -15.03 -18.78 -21.36
CA CYS A 8 -14.17 -19.67 -22.15
C CYS A 8 -15.02 -20.56 -23.06
N LYS A 9 -14.61 -20.67 -24.33
CA LYS A 9 -15.32 -21.48 -25.35
C LYS A 9 -15.56 -22.93 -24.92
N GLN A 10 -14.59 -23.55 -24.23
CA GLN A 10 -14.71 -24.93 -23.76
C GLN A 10 -15.68 -25.11 -22.58
N LEU A 11 -16.03 -24.03 -21.88
CA LEU A 11 -16.99 -24.03 -20.77
C LEU A 11 -18.39 -23.56 -21.21
N ALA A 12 -18.53 -23.00 -22.42
CA ALA A 12 -19.80 -22.51 -22.95
C ALA A 12 -20.64 -23.64 -23.58
N CYS A 13 -21.97 -23.55 -23.40
CA CYS A 13 -22.91 -24.40 -24.14
C CYS A 13 -22.86 -24.09 -25.64
N ALA A 14 -22.98 -25.11 -26.48
CA ALA A 14 -23.05 -24.98 -27.95
C ALA A 14 -24.21 -24.09 -28.44
N CYS A 15 -25.19 -23.84 -27.59
CA CYS A 15 -26.40 -23.06 -27.85
C CYS A 15 -26.17 -21.53 -27.91
N VAL A 16 -25.01 -21.02 -27.44
CA VAL A 16 -24.72 -19.58 -27.41
C VAL A 16 -23.85 -19.17 -28.59
N GLN A 17 -24.45 -18.87 -29.75
CA GLN A 17 -23.72 -18.30 -30.88
C GLN A 17 -23.38 -16.81 -30.59
N GLY A 18 -22.09 -16.48 -30.60
CA GLY A 18 -21.60 -15.09 -30.53
C GLY A 18 -21.39 -14.50 -29.12
N PHE A 19 -21.54 -15.30 -28.05
CA PHE A 19 -21.30 -14.86 -26.67
C PHE A 19 -20.65 -16.01 -25.88
N ALA A 20 -19.61 -15.72 -25.07
CA ALA A 20 -18.82 -16.70 -24.31
C ALA A 20 -17.96 -17.67 -25.17
N GLN A 21 -17.32 -17.15 -26.21
CA GLN A 21 -16.48 -17.95 -27.12
C GLN A 21 -14.98 -17.62 -27.04
N ARG A 22 -14.49 -17.16 -25.88
CA ARG A 22 -13.07 -16.80 -25.73
C ARG A 22 -12.15 -17.99 -25.97
N ASP A 23 -11.28 -17.86 -26.95
CA ASP A 23 -10.39 -18.91 -27.42
C ASP A 23 -9.00 -18.84 -26.78
N TYR A 24 -8.89 -19.48 -25.62
CA TYR A 24 -7.63 -19.51 -24.86
C TYR A 24 -6.54 -20.39 -25.50
N GLN A 25 -6.87 -21.27 -26.43
CA GLN A 25 -5.87 -22.05 -27.17
C GLN A 25 -5.15 -21.14 -28.18
N THR A 26 -5.89 -20.27 -28.85
CA THR A 26 -5.32 -19.26 -29.75
C THR A 26 -4.43 -18.28 -28.97
N LEU A 27 -4.86 -17.84 -27.78
CA LEU A 27 -4.02 -17.02 -26.89
C LEU A 27 -2.73 -17.74 -26.48
N ALA A 28 -2.80 -19.03 -26.13
CA ALA A 28 -1.64 -19.80 -25.73
C ALA A 28 -0.62 -19.96 -26.87
N ALA A 29 -1.09 -20.18 -28.11
CA ALA A 29 -0.24 -20.18 -29.30
C ALA A 29 0.47 -18.83 -29.51
N PHE A 30 -0.27 -17.72 -29.43
CA PHE A 30 0.29 -16.37 -29.52
C PHE A 30 1.35 -16.09 -28.43
N MET A 31 1.05 -16.45 -27.18
CA MET A 31 2.00 -16.30 -26.08
C MET A 31 3.25 -17.17 -26.27
N SER A 32 3.10 -18.37 -26.83
CA SER A 32 4.23 -19.26 -27.10
C SER A 32 5.23 -18.63 -28.08
N GLU A 33 4.70 -18.02 -29.15
CA GLU A 33 5.50 -17.27 -30.12
C GLU A 33 6.18 -16.06 -29.48
N LYS A 34 5.43 -15.24 -28.74
CA LYS A 34 5.97 -14.02 -28.11
C LYS A 34 7.03 -14.28 -27.04
N LEU A 35 6.93 -15.40 -26.32
CA LEU A 35 7.85 -15.77 -25.25
C LEU A 35 8.99 -16.67 -25.71
N GLY A 36 8.95 -17.19 -26.94
CA GLY A 36 9.96 -18.13 -27.45
C GLY A 36 9.98 -19.46 -26.70
N ARG A 37 8.88 -19.85 -26.05
CA ARG A 37 8.74 -21.11 -25.28
C ARG A 37 7.29 -21.59 -25.24
N PRO A 38 7.02 -22.89 -25.13
CA PRO A 38 5.66 -23.42 -25.11
C PRO A 38 4.81 -22.86 -23.96
N VAL A 39 3.58 -22.46 -24.28
CA VAL A 39 2.52 -22.10 -23.34
C VAL A 39 1.31 -22.99 -23.63
N GLU A 40 0.89 -23.78 -22.65
CA GLU A 40 -0.28 -24.65 -22.77
C GLU A 40 -1.48 -24.05 -22.03
N ALA A 41 -2.66 -24.08 -22.64
CA ALA A 41 -3.91 -23.69 -21.99
C ALA A 41 -4.68 -24.92 -21.50
N LEU A 42 -4.83 -25.04 -20.19
CA LEU A 42 -5.58 -26.10 -19.51
C LEU A 42 -6.86 -25.51 -18.90
N VAL A 43 -8.02 -25.87 -19.44
CA VAL A 43 -9.32 -25.41 -18.92
C VAL A 43 -9.72 -26.30 -17.74
N GLN A 44 -9.83 -25.72 -16.55
CA GLN A 44 -10.18 -26.42 -15.31
C GLN A 44 -10.90 -25.47 -14.36
N GLU A 45 -11.96 -25.93 -13.69
CA GLU A 45 -12.63 -25.13 -12.66
C GLU A 45 -11.96 -25.25 -11.29
N SER A 46 -11.10 -26.25 -11.09
CA SER A 46 -10.44 -26.57 -9.84
C SER A 46 -8.92 -26.41 -9.94
N LEU A 47 -8.35 -25.54 -9.11
CA LEU A 47 -6.89 -25.39 -9.03
C LEU A 47 -6.22 -26.63 -8.44
N LYS A 48 -6.93 -27.41 -7.62
CA LYS A 48 -6.41 -28.67 -7.07
C LYS A 48 -6.25 -29.72 -8.17
N GLU A 49 -7.28 -29.90 -9.00
CA GLU A 49 -7.24 -30.83 -10.14
C GLU A 49 -6.23 -30.37 -11.19
N ALA A 50 -6.22 -29.07 -11.50
CA ALA A 50 -5.21 -28.52 -12.40
C ALA A 50 -3.78 -28.76 -11.89
N GLY A 51 -3.56 -28.64 -10.57
CA GLY A 51 -2.28 -28.96 -9.93
C GLY A 51 -1.92 -30.45 -10.06
N GLN A 52 -2.88 -31.36 -9.99
CA GLN A 52 -2.64 -32.79 -10.19
C GLN A 52 -2.30 -33.11 -11.66
N ILE A 53 -3.03 -32.55 -12.61
CA ILE A 53 -2.79 -32.74 -14.05
C ILE A 53 -1.42 -32.20 -14.47
N THR A 54 -1.01 -31.08 -13.87
CA THR A 54 0.25 -30.40 -14.21
C THR A 54 1.43 -30.85 -13.34
N ASP A 55 1.25 -31.83 -12.45
CA ASP A 55 2.28 -32.25 -11.48
C ASP A 55 2.87 -31.05 -10.70
N GLY A 56 2.00 -30.13 -10.28
CA GLY A 56 2.35 -28.89 -9.58
C GLY A 56 3.00 -27.80 -10.45
N LYS A 57 3.12 -27.98 -11.77
CA LYS A 57 3.69 -27.01 -12.72
C LYS A 57 2.64 -26.00 -13.19
N LEU A 58 2.13 -25.23 -12.25
CA LEU A 58 1.09 -24.24 -12.50
C LEU A 58 1.70 -22.85 -12.46
N ASP A 59 2.02 -22.29 -13.63
CA ASP A 59 2.73 -21.01 -13.72
C ASP A 59 1.78 -19.80 -13.81
N LEU A 60 0.70 -19.94 -14.60
CA LEU A 60 -0.28 -18.88 -14.85
C LEU A 60 -1.70 -19.37 -14.57
N ILE A 61 -2.54 -18.49 -14.02
CA ILE A 61 -3.98 -18.68 -13.86
C ILE A 61 -4.70 -17.51 -14.50
N ILE A 62 -5.65 -17.75 -15.39
CA ILE A 62 -6.57 -16.74 -15.89
C ILE A 62 -7.99 -17.09 -15.50
N GLY A 63 -8.73 -16.13 -14.96
CA GLY A 63 -10.14 -16.31 -14.66
C GLY A 63 -10.71 -15.12 -13.93
N LYS A 64 -11.91 -15.30 -13.39
CA LYS A 64 -12.57 -14.28 -12.58
C LYS A 64 -11.75 -13.99 -11.32
N ASP A 65 -11.33 -12.74 -11.14
CA ASP A 65 -10.39 -12.26 -10.12
C ASP A 65 -10.70 -12.77 -8.72
N SER A 66 -11.93 -12.53 -8.24
CA SER A 66 -12.36 -12.95 -6.90
C SER A 66 -12.36 -14.47 -6.69
N VAL A 67 -12.76 -15.22 -7.72
CA VAL A 67 -12.80 -16.69 -7.66
C VAL A 67 -11.41 -17.28 -7.67
N VAL A 68 -10.52 -16.77 -8.53
CA VAL A 68 -9.12 -17.20 -8.58
C VAL A 68 -8.45 -16.92 -7.23
N ARG A 69 -8.60 -15.72 -6.66
CA ARG A 69 -8.02 -15.38 -5.35
C ARG A 69 -8.54 -16.28 -4.24
N ALA A 70 -9.85 -16.52 -4.17
CA ALA A 70 -10.45 -17.38 -3.16
C ALA A 70 -9.97 -18.83 -3.28
N LYS A 71 -9.94 -19.39 -4.50
CA LYS A 71 -9.48 -20.76 -4.73
C LYS A 71 -7.97 -20.91 -4.53
N ALA A 72 -7.18 -19.93 -4.93
CA ALA A 72 -5.73 -19.91 -4.71
C ALA A 72 -5.40 -19.86 -3.22
N LEU A 73 -6.13 -19.05 -2.45
CA LEU A 73 -6.03 -19.02 -0.99
C LEU A 73 -6.37 -20.38 -0.38
N ALA A 74 -7.49 -21.00 -0.76
CA ALA A 74 -7.91 -22.31 -0.26
C ALA A 74 -6.92 -23.43 -0.62
N ALA A 75 -6.23 -23.31 -1.76
CA ALA A 75 -5.21 -24.24 -2.21
C ALA A 75 -3.78 -23.89 -1.71
N ASN A 76 -3.63 -22.81 -0.94
CA ASN A 76 -2.33 -22.27 -0.50
C ASN A 76 -1.34 -22.02 -1.66
N ILE A 77 -1.84 -21.47 -2.77
CA ILE A 77 -1.07 -21.08 -3.96
C ILE A 77 -0.96 -19.55 -3.97
N PRO A 78 0.22 -18.96 -3.68
CA PRO A 78 0.42 -17.52 -3.80
C PRO A 78 0.28 -17.09 -5.27
N VAL A 79 -0.49 -16.04 -5.51
CA VAL A 79 -0.79 -15.52 -6.84
C VAL A 79 -0.59 -14.00 -6.91
N THR A 80 -0.02 -13.53 -8.01
CA THR A 80 0.25 -12.11 -8.28
C THR A 80 -0.41 -11.71 -9.60
N PRO A 81 -1.29 -10.70 -9.63
CA PRO A 81 -1.95 -10.28 -10.87
C PRO A 81 -0.95 -9.67 -11.87
N LEU A 82 -1.10 -9.99 -13.15
CA LEU A 82 -0.26 -9.52 -14.26
C LEU A 82 -1.02 -8.63 -15.24
N ALA A 83 -2.25 -8.96 -15.60
CA ALA A 83 -3.01 -8.18 -16.57
C ALA A 83 -4.49 -8.44 -16.42
N MET A 84 -5.32 -7.55 -16.94
CA MET A 84 -6.77 -7.75 -17.02
C MET A 84 -7.23 -7.74 -18.47
N LEU A 85 -8.15 -8.64 -18.80
CA LEU A 85 -8.76 -8.68 -20.12
C LEU A 85 -9.93 -7.69 -20.17
N THR A 86 -9.96 -6.82 -21.18
CA THR A 86 -11.11 -5.94 -21.41
C THR A 86 -12.26 -6.69 -22.08
N ASP A 87 -13.50 -6.32 -21.78
CA ASP A 87 -14.67 -6.77 -22.55
C ASP A 87 -14.78 -6.02 -23.91
N ARG A 88 -15.82 -6.32 -24.70
CA ARG A 88 -16.09 -5.63 -25.97
C ARG A 88 -16.40 -4.13 -25.81
N ALA A 89 -16.72 -3.66 -24.60
CA ALA A 89 -16.89 -2.24 -24.28
C ALA A 89 -15.62 -1.59 -23.71
N GLY A 90 -14.51 -2.34 -23.56
CA GLY A 90 -13.26 -1.86 -23.00
C GLY A 90 -13.18 -1.87 -21.47
N LYS A 91 -14.15 -2.48 -20.78
CA LYS A 91 -14.16 -2.53 -19.31
C LYS A 91 -13.43 -3.76 -18.80
N THR A 92 -12.74 -3.62 -17.67
CA THR A 92 -12.07 -4.72 -16.95
C THR A 92 -12.86 -5.21 -15.74
N THR A 93 -14.08 -4.68 -15.55
CA THR A 93 -14.89 -4.94 -14.37
C THR A 93 -16.22 -5.60 -14.74
N LEU A 94 -16.84 -6.26 -13.77
CA LEU A 94 -18.20 -6.78 -13.89
C LEU A 94 -19.07 -6.32 -12.71
N THR A 95 -20.38 -6.39 -12.89
CA THR A 95 -21.36 -6.08 -11.84
C THR A 95 -22.25 -7.30 -11.57
N GLY A 96 -22.84 -7.37 -10.38
CA GLY A 96 -23.97 -8.25 -10.10
C GLY A 96 -25.27 -7.54 -10.48
N LEU A 97 -26.19 -8.26 -11.12
CA LEU A 97 -27.53 -7.78 -11.46
C LEU A 97 -28.53 -8.36 -10.47
N PHE A 98 -29.30 -7.49 -9.82
CA PHE A 98 -30.49 -7.88 -9.07
C PHE A 98 -31.60 -8.16 -10.07
N ILE A 99 -32.03 -9.41 -10.14
CA ILE A 99 -33.02 -9.88 -11.08
C ILE A 99 -34.31 -10.30 -10.38
N VAL A 100 -35.42 -10.04 -11.06
CA VAL A 100 -36.78 -10.47 -10.68
C VAL A 100 -37.47 -11.04 -11.92
N ARG A 101 -38.60 -11.73 -11.72
CA ARG A 101 -39.50 -12.09 -12.82
C ARG A 101 -40.01 -10.83 -13.52
N SER A 102 -40.25 -10.90 -14.82
CA SER A 102 -40.61 -9.72 -15.61
C SER A 102 -41.91 -9.06 -15.15
N GLU A 103 -42.88 -9.86 -14.72
CA GLU A 103 -44.16 -9.42 -14.19
C GLU A 103 -44.12 -8.93 -12.72
N ASP A 104 -43.00 -9.11 -12.00
CA ASP A 104 -42.89 -8.65 -10.61
C ASP A 104 -43.06 -7.12 -10.53
N PRO A 105 -43.72 -6.56 -9.50
CA PRO A 105 -43.87 -5.10 -9.37
C PRO A 105 -42.59 -4.34 -9.00
N ALA A 106 -41.55 -4.98 -8.45
CA ALA A 106 -40.35 -4.32 -7.95
C ALA A 106 -39.57 -3.59 -9.06
N ARG A 107 -39.29 -2.30 -8.93
CA ARG A 107 -38.57 -1.52 -9.95
C ARG A 107 -37.12 -1.22 -9.56
N ARG A 108 -36.80 -1.26 -8.26
CA ARG A 108 -35.48 -0.92 -7.71
C ARG A 108 -35.09 -1.92 -6.61
N ILE A 109 -33.80 -2.02 -6.30
CA ILE A 109 -33.27 -2.92 -5.24
C ILE A 109 -33.99 -2.69 -3.89
N ALA A 110 -34.29 -1.43 -3.55
CA ALA A 110 -34.99 -1.08 -2.31
C ALA A 110 -36.39 -1.73 -2.18
N ASP A 111 -37.04 -2.07 -3.29
CA ASP A 111 -38.35 -2.71 -3.32
C ASP A 111 -38.29 -4.19 -2.90
N LEU A 112 -37.08 -4.74 -2.75
CA LEU A 112 -36.83 -6.09 -2.23
C LEU A 112 -36.79 -6.16 -0.69
N LYS A 113 -37.09 -5.08 0.02
CA LYS A 113 -37.09 -5.07 1.49
C LYS A 113 -38.07 -6.12 2.03
N GLY A 114 -37.57 -7.04 2.84
CA GLY A 114 -38.37 -8.14 3.41
C GLY A 114 -38.65 -9.30 2.46
N ARG A 115 -38.08 -9.29 1.25
CA ARG A 115 -38.22 -10.36 0.26
C ARG A 115 -37.07 -11.35 0.31
N LYS A 116 -37.31 -12.58 -0.17
CA LYS A 116 -36.28 -13.62 -0.27
C LYS A 116 -35.37 -13.38 -1.48
N VAL A 117 -34.10 -13.06 -1.21
CA VAL A 117 -33.08 -12.81 -2.23
C VAL A 117 -32.02 -13.91 -2.21
N LEU A 118 -31.79 -14.56 -3.36
CA LEU A 118 -30.69 -15.52 -3.52
C LEU A 118 -29.40 -14.83 -3.99
N PHE A 119 -28.29 -15.17 -3.34
CA PHE A 119 -26.97 -14.62 -3.65
C PHE A 119 -26.09 -15.66 -4.37
N GLY A 120 -24.99 -15.20 -4.97
CA GLY A 120 -23.93 -16.11 -5.41
C GLY A 120 -23.12 -16.65 -4.24
N LEU A 121 -22.27 -17.65 -4.50
CA LEU A 121 -21.29 -18.13 -3.52
C LEU A 121 -20.40 -16.99 -3.01
N PRO A 122 -19.90 -17.05 -1.75
CA PRO A 122 -19.03 -16.01 -1.18
C PRO A 122 -17.80 -15.65 -2.03
N ALA A 123 -17.26 -16.61 -2.78
CA ALA A 123 -16.12 -16.39 -3.69
C ALA A 123 -16.46 -15.55 -4.93
N CYS A 124 -17.73 -15.25 -5.18
CA CYS A 124 -18.21 -14.44 -6.31
C CYS A 124 -18.58 -13.03 -5.84
N ASN A 125 -17.59 -12.13 -5.74
CA ASN A 125 -17.78 -10.81 -5.13
C ASN A 125 -18.98 -10.01 -5.68
N GLU A 126 -19.16 -9.96 -7.00
CA GLU A 126 -20.24 -9.23 -7.65
C GLU A 126 -21.63 -9.74 -7.24
N LYS A 127 -21.77 -11.05 -6.97
CA LYS A 127 -23.05 -11.69 -6.62
C LYS A 127 -23.25 -11.85 -5.13
N HIS A 128 -22.22 -11.59 -4.31
CA HIS A 128 -22.23 -11.82 -2.88
C HIS A 128 -21.86 -10.55 -2.11
N SER A 129 -20.57 -10.27 -1.93
CA SER A 129 -20.13 -9.14 -1.10
C SER A 129 -20.56 -7.78 -1.66
N ALA A 130 -20.44 -7.55 -2.96
CA ALA A 130 -20.90 -6.30 -3.61
C ALA A 130 -22.43 -6.16 -3.59
N ALA A 131 -23.15 -7.28 -3.61
CA ALA A 131 -24.60 -7.29 -3.50
C ALA A 131 -25.09 -6.94 -2.10
N LEU A 132 -24.48 -7.55 -1.07
CA LEU A 132 -24.74 -7.22 0.33
C LEU A 132 -24.39 -5.75 0.61
N ALA A 133 -23.28 -5.25 0.06
CA ALA A 133 -22.91 -3.84 0.16
C ALA A 133 -23.95 -2.90 -0.50
N ALA A 134 -24.46 -3.26 -1.68
CA ALA A 134 -25.50 -2.49 -2.37
C ALA A 134 -26.78 -2.42 -1.52
N MET A 135 -27.23 -3.55 -0.94
CA MET A 135 -28.39 -3.58 -0.04
C MET A 135 -28.15 -2.75 1.23
N LYS A 136 -26.97 -2.88 1.85
CA LYS A 136 -26.60 -2.10 3.04
C LYS A 136 -26.64 -0.60 2.78
N SER A 137 -26.12 -0.15 1.64
CA SER A 137 -26.09 1.27 1.27
C SER A 137 -27.49 1.89 1.09
N LEU A 138 -28.49 1.05 0.83
CA LEU A 138 -29.89 1.44 0.69
C LEU A 138 -30.68 1.29 2.01
N GLY A 139 -30.01 1.05 3.13
CA GLY A 139 -30.63 0.87 4.44
C GLY A 139 -31.48 -0.41 4.55
N MET A 140 -31.21 -1.42 3.72
CA MET A 140 -31.92 -2.69 3.78
C MET A 140 -31.35 -3.59 4.88
N PRO A 141 -32.19 -4.32 5.62
CA PRO A 141 -31.71 -5.33 6.56
C PRO A 141 -30.95 -6.42 5.80
N LEU A 142 -29.77 -6.79 6.30
CA LEU A 142 -28.97 -7.88 5.74
C LEU A 142 -29.34 -9.20 6.42
N PRO A 143 -29.42 -10.31 5.67
CA PRO A 143 -29.64 -11.62 6.27
C PRO A 143 -28.41 -12.05 7.07
N ASP A 144 -28.61 -12.62 8.27
CA ASP A 144 -27.53 -13.16 9.10
C ASP A 144 -26.74 -14.26 8.38
N LYS A 145 -27.45 -15.05 7.57
CA LYS A 145 -26.87 -16.07 6.69
C LYS A 145 -27.50 -15.97 5.29
N PRO A 146 -26.84 -15.30 4.33
CA PRO A 146 -27.34 -15.21 2.96
C PRO A 146 -27.53 -16.60 2.34
N GLU A 147 -28.71 -16.87 1.77
CA GLU A 147 -28.93 -18.07 0.96
C GLU A 147 -28.14 -17.94 -0.35
N THR A 148 -27.36 -18.96 -0.69
CA THR A 148 -26.44 -18.92 -1.84
C THR A 148 -26.68 -20.05 -2.81
N MET A 149 -26.44 -19.78 -4.10
CA MET A 149 -26.42 -20.77 -5.16
C MET A 149 -25.15 -20.69 -6.01
N ALA A 150 -24.73 -21.85 -6.52
CA ALA A 150 -23.46 -22.02 -7.21
C ALA A 150 -23.45 -21.31 -8.57
N THR A 151 -24.46 -21.59 -9.41
CA THR A 151 -24.47 -21.19 -10.81
C THR A 151 -25.55 -20.14 -11.09
N CYS A 152 -25.27 -19.22 -12.03
CA CYS A 152 -26.27 -18.23 -12.44
C CYS A 152 -27.51 -18.88 -13.08
N ASN A 153 -27.36 -20.06 -13.71
CA ASN A 153 -28.45 -20.84 -14.29
C ASN A 153 -29.45 -21.29 -13.23
N GLN A 154 -28.96 -21.98 -12.19
CA GLN A 154 -29.80 -22.39 -11.05
C GLN A 154 -30.44 -21.17 -10.38
N THR A 155 -29.66 -20.10 -10.19
CA THR A 155 -30.14 -18.84 -9.60
C THR A 155 -31.29 -18.21 -10.38
N GLY A 156 -31.20 -18.14 -11.72
CA GLY A 156 -32.27 -17.62 -12.56
C GLY A 156 -33.52 -18.51 -12.53
N LEU A 157 -33.35 -19.83 -12.63
CA LEU A 157 -34.45 -20.79 -12.58
C LEU A 157 -35.22 -20.73 -11.26
N ALA A 158 -34.52 -20.63 -10.12
CA ALA A 158 -35.17 -20.52 -8.82
C ALA A 158 -36.06 -19.27 -8.68
N VAL A 159 -35.74 -18.18 -9.37
CA VAL A 159 -36.61 -16.99 -9.41
C VAL A 159 -37.85 -17.25 -10.26
N LEU A 160 -37.73 -17.94 -11.40
CA LEU A 160 -38.87 -18.29 -12.26
C LEU A 160 -39.81 -19.32 -11.60
N GLU A 161 -39.23 -20.31 -10.92
CA GLU A 161 -39.96 -21.35 -10.18
C GLU A 161 -40.50 -20.86 -8.82
N LYS A 162 -40.37 -19.56 -8.51
CA LYS A 162 -40.85 -18.92 -7.28
C LYS A 162 -40.25 -19.51 -5.98
N GLN A 163 -39.07 -20.10 -6.07
CA GLN A 163 -38.29 -20.53 -4.89
C GLN A 163 -37.62 -19.32 -4.19
N ALA A 164 -37.52 -18.19 -4.90
CA ALA A 164 -37.11 -16.89 -4.39
C ALA A 164 -37.84 -15.74 -5.11
N ASP A 165 -37.88 -14.57 -4.48
CA ASP A 165 -38.51 -13.37 -5.04
C ASP A 165 -37.56 -12.65 -6.00
N ALA A 166 -36.28 -12.66 -5.66
CA ALA A 166 -35.23 -12.05 -6.46
C ALA A 166 -33.92 -12.84 -6.31
N ALA A 167 -32.97 -12.55 -7.18
CA ALA A 167 -31.63 -13.08 -7.04
C ALA A 167 -30.56 -12.16 -7.62
N VAL A 168 -29.30 -12.48 -7.35
CA VAL A 168 -28.15 -11.76 -7.91
C VAL A 168 -27.35 -12.67 -8.83
N ILE A 169 -27.28 -12.30 -10.11
CA ILE A 169 -26.49 -13.00 -11.13
C ILE A 169 -25.39 -12.09 -11.69
N SER A 170 -24.35 -12.65 -12.29
CA SER A 170 -23.28 -11.86 -12.93
C SER A 170 -23.84 -11.14 -14.16
N SER A 171 -23.36 -9.94 -14.46
CA SER A 171 -23.88 -9.12 -15.57
C SER A 171 -23.82 -9.80 -16.94
N TYR A 172 -22.79 -10.61 -17.19
CA TYR A 172 -22.69 -11.41 -18.41
C TYR A 172 -23.73 -12.55 -18.49
N ALA A 173 -24.27 -13.00 -17.36
CA ALA A 173 -25.08 -14.21 -17.31
C ALA A 173 -26.50 -14.00 -17.86
N MET A 174 -27.04 -12.77 -17.85
CA MET A 174 -28.39 -12.53 -18.37
C MET A 174 -28.51 -12.93 -19.84
N ALA A 175 -27.56 -12.52 -20.68
CA ALA A 175 -27.54 -12.87 -22.10
C ALA A 175 -27.34 -14.39 -22.31
N LEU A 176 -26.57 -15.04 -21.43
CA LEU A 176 -26.36 -16.50 -21.48
C LEU A 176 -27.63 -17.27 -21.14
N LEU A 177 -28.40 -16.84 -20.14
CA LEU A 177 -29.61 -17.52 -19.73
C LEU A 177 -30.64 -17.56 -20.87
N GLU A 178 -30.84 -16.43 -21.55
CA GLU A 178 -31.75 -16.32 -22.69
C GLU A 178 -31.20 -17.07 -23.92
N GLY A 179 -29.90 -16.93 -24.20
CA GLY A 179 -29.27 -17.57 -25.36
C GLY A 179 -29.20 -19.09 -25.27
N CYS A 180 -29.11 -19.65 -24.06
CA CYS A 180 -29.07 -21.10 -23.85
C CYS A 180 -30.45 -21.79 -23.95
N GLY A 181 -31.55 -21.02 -24.07
CA GLY A 181 -32.91 -21.56 -23.93
C GLY A 181 -33.23 -22.07 -22.52
N THR A 182 -32.39 -21.75 -21.54
CA THR A 182 -32.62 -22.09 -20.12
C THR A 182 -33.85 -21.35 -19.58
N ILE A 183 -34.11 -20.15 -20.10
CA ILE A 183 -35.27 -19.33 -19.77
C ILE A 183 -35.84 -18.71 -21.05
N ASP A 184 -37.14 -18.44 -21.07
CA ASP A 184 -37.75 -17.66 -22.15
C ASP A 184 -37.17 -16.24 -22.18
N LYS A 185 -36.94 -15.71 -23.39
CA LYS A 185 -36.43 -14.35 -23.57
C LYS A 185 -37.35 -13.34 -22.90
N GLY A 186 -36.79 -12.52 -22.02
CA GLY A 186 -37.56 -11.55 -21.26
C GLY A 186 -38.41 -12.14 -20.12
N ALA A 187 -38.17 -13.38 -19.67
CA ALA A 187 -38.81 -13.92 -18.47
C ALA A 187 -38.28 -13.31 -17.16
N LEU A 188 -37.04 -12.81 -17.17
CA LEU A 188 -36.39 -12.12 -16.07
C LEU A 188 -36.02 -10.70 -16.49
N ARG A 189 -35.98 -9.79 -15.52
CA ARG A 189 -35.48 -8.42 -15.71
C ARG A 189 -34.62 -7.95 -14.55
N ALA A 190 -33.64 -7.11 -14.86
CA ALA A 190 -32.81 -6.46 -13.85
C ALA A 190 -33.49 -5.22 -13.25
N ILE A 191 -33.38 -5.03 -11.94
CA ILE A 191 -33.91 -3.89 -11.17
C ILE A 191 -32.82 -3.04 -10.51
N GLY A 192 -31.57 -3.41 -10.73
CA GLY A 192 -30.41 -2.69 -10.24
C GLY A 192 -29.15 -3.51 -10.40
N GLN A 193 -28.03 -2.87 -10.13
CA GLN A 193 -26.71 -3.47 -10.24
C GLN A 193 -25.82 -3.08 -9.06
N THR A 194 -24.86 -3.95 -8.75
CA THR A 194 -23.84 -3.65 -7.74
C THR A 194 -22.82 -2.64 -8.26
N ALA A 195 -21.97 -2.14 -7.36
CA ALA A 195 -20.72 -1.51 -7.77
C ALA A 195 -19.88 -2.49 -8.61
N PRO A 196 -19.09 -1.98 -9.59
CA PRO A 196 -18.23 -2.80 -10.42
C PRO A 196 -17.09 -3.42 -9.59
N VAL A 197 -16.77 -4.68 -9.86
CA VAL A 197 -15.63 -5.41 -9.27
C VAL A 197 -14.70 -5.93 -10.37
N PRO A 198 -13.40 -6.16 -10.10
CA PRO A 198 -12.48 -6.73 -11.08
C PRO A 198 -13.00 -8.04 -11.70
N PHE A 199 -12.85 -8.18 -13.02
CA PHE A 199 -13.35 -9.35 -13.76
C PHE A 199 -12.22 -10.32 -14.15
N ILE A 200 -11.90 -10.46 -15.44
CA ILE A 200 -10.93 -11.45 -15.90
C ILE A 200 -9.52 -10.93 -15.70
N THR A 201 -8.77 -11.60 -14.84
CA THR A 201 -7.40 -11.28 -14.46
C THR A 201 -6.49 -12.47 -14.74
N VAL A 202 -5.30 -12.21 -15.28
CA VAL A 202 -4.19 -13.17 -15.37
C VAL A 202 -3.34 -13.02 -14.11
N PHE A 203 -2.96 -14.14 -13.51
CA PHE A 203 -2.10 -14.21 -12.34
C PHE A 203 -0.88 -15.08 -12.63
N ALA A 204 0.29 -14.66 -12.15
CA ALA A 204 1.47 -15.49 -11.95
C ALA A 204 1.40 -16.21 -10.61
N THR A 205 1.89 -17.45 -10.55
CA THR A 205 2.20 -18.10 -9.28
C THR A 205 3.65 -17.84 -8.86
N LYS A 206 4.03 -18.28 -7.66
CA LYS A 206 5.41 -18.22 -7.16
C LYS A 206 6.47 -18.90 -8.05
N ARG A 207 6.06 -19.71 -9.02
CA ARG A 207 6.97 -20.38 -9.97
C ARG A 207 7.50 -19.44 -11.05
N VAL A 208 6.77 -18.37 -11.33
CA VAL A 208 7.14 -17.37 -12.33
C VAL A 208 8.08 -16.36 -11.68
N SER A 209 9.29 -16.24 -12.20
CA SER A 209 10.25 -15.23 -11.73
C SER A 209 9.76 -13.81 -12.04
N ALA A 210 10.32 -12.79 -11.39
CA ALA A 210 9.97 -11.39 -11.69
C ALA A 210 10.24 -11.03 -13.16
N THR A 211 11.38 -11.46 -13.69
CA THR A 211 11.74 -11.26 -15.10
C THR A 211 10.78 -11.98 -16.05
N ASP A 212 10.39 -13.22 -15.72
CA ASP A 212 9.38 -13.94 -16.51
C ASP A 212 8.01 -13.28 -16.43
N ALA A 213 7.63 -12.76 -15.27
CA ALA A 213 6.36 -12.06 -15.07
C ALA A 213 6.30 -10.78 -15.94
N GLU A 214 7.38 -10.03 -16.04
CA GLU A 214 7.49 -8.87 -16.94
C GLU A 214 7.37 -9.27 -18.41
N ALA A 215 8.10 -10.31 -18.84
CA ALA A 215 8.02 -10.82 -20.22
C ALA A 215 6.61 -11.32 -20.57
N ILE A 216 5.98 -12.06 -19.66
CA ILE A 216 4.60 -12.54 -19.80
C ILE A 216 3.63 -11.38 -19.86
N THR A 217 3.78 -10.37 -18.99
CA THR A 217 2.94 -9.18 -19.01
C THR A 217 3.06 -8.46 -20.35
N LYS A 218 4.29 -8.23 -20.83
CA LYS A 218 4.53 -7.61 -22.14
C LYS A 218 3.89 -8.41 -23.28
N ALA A 219 3.99 -9.74 -23.26
CA ALA A 219 3.34 -10.62 -24.23
C ALA A 219 1.81 -10.51 -24.18
N LEU A 220 1.21 -10.46 -22.99
CA LEU A 220 -0.23 -10.28 -22.81
C LEU A 220 -0.69 -8.91 -23.37
N LEU A 221 0.01 -7.83 -23.05
CA LEU A 221 -0.33 -6.49 -23.52
C LEU A 221 -0.22 -6.37 -25.05
N ALA A 222 0.67 -7.14 -25.69
CA ALA A 222 0.81 -7.15 -27.14
C ALA A 222 -0.44 -7.64 -27.89
N VAL A 223 -1.36 -8.33 -27.20
CA VAL A 223 -2.67 -8.72 -27.76
C VAL A 223 -3.45 -7.49 -28.24
N GLY A 224 -3.26 -6.32 -27.63
CA GLY A 224 -3.93 -5.08 -28.03
C GLY A 224 -3.70 -4.69 -29.50
N GLY A 225 -2.55 -5.09 -30.07
CA GLY A 225 -2.17 -4.86 -31.46
C GLY A 225 -2.60 -5.93 -32.46
N ASP A 226 -3.20 -7.04 -32.01
CA ASP A 226 -3.62 -8.15 -32.88
C ASP A 226 -5.15 -8.19 -33.02
N ALA A 227 -5.66 -7.70 -34.15
CA ALA A 227 -7.10 -7.61 -34.38
C ALA A 227 -7.80 -8.98 -34.41
N ALA A 228 -7.15 -10.01 -34.97
CA ALA A 228 -7.73 -11.34 -35.07
C ALA A 228 -7.83 -12.00 -33.70
N LEU A 229 -6.78 -11.86 -32.88
CA LEU A 229 -6.77 -12.38 -31.52
C LEU A 229 -7.75 -11.64 -30.62
N LYS A 230 -7.90 -10.31 -30.78
CA LYS A 230 -8.91 -9.55 -30.04
C LYS A 230 -10.33 -10.01 -30.33
N GLU A 231 -10.64 -10.35 -31.58
CA GLU A 231 -11.96 -10.90 -31.91
C GLU A 231 -12.17 -12.28 -31.27
N LYS A 232 -11.14 -13.16 -31.31
CA LYS A 232 -11.16 -14.47 -30.66
C LYS A 232 -11.26 -14.41 -29.13
N MET A 233 -10.80 -13.32 -28.53
CA MET A 233 -10.85 -13.08 -27.09
C MET A 233 -12.05 -12.21 -26.65
N GLU A 234 -12.94 -11.85 -27.58
CA GLU A 234 -14.11 -11.00 -27.34
C GLU A 234 -13.76 -9.71 -26.55
N THR A 235 -12.71 -9.02 -26.98
CA THR A 235 -12.09 -7.93 -26.24
C THR A 235 -11.85 -6.70 -27.12
N ARG A 236 -12.07 -5.49 -26.59
CA ARG A 236 -11.85 -4.24 -27.35
C ARG A 236 -10.36 -3.90 -27.45
N ASP A 237 -9.68 -3.90 -26.31
CA ASP A 237 -8.32 -3.41 -26.17
C ASP A 237 -7.30 -4.54 -25.91
N GLY A 238 -7.77 -5.80 -25.85
CA GLY A 238 -6.94 -6.92 -25.41
C GLY A 238 -6.75 -6.91 -23.90
N PHE A 239 -5.57 -7.34 -23.47
CA PHE A 239 -5.14 -7.21 -22.09
C PHE A 239 -4.61 -5.81 -21.81
N VAL A 240 -5.03 -5.24 -20.69
CA VAL A 240 -4.53 -3.99 -20.15
C VAL A 240 -3.79 -4.25 -18.85
N PRO A 241 -2.86 -3.35 -18.43
CA PRO A 241 -2.22 -3.48 -17.13
C PRO A 241 -3.29 -3.60 -16.04
N CYS A 242 -3.14 -4.58 -15.15
CA CYS A 242 -4.05 -4.69 -14.03
C CYS A 242 -3.96 -3.39 -13.22
N PRO A 243 -5.07 -2.77 -12.78
CA PRO A 243 -5.00 -1.71 -11.79
C PRO A 243 -4.33 -2.16 -10.49
N ALA A 244 -4.16 -3.49 -10.29
CA ALA A 244 -3.36 -4.12 -9.24
C ALA A 244 -1.92 -4.53 -9.66
N LEU A 245 -1.51 -4.29 -10.92
CA LEU A 245 -0.10 -4.13 -11.32
C LEU A 245 0.40 -2.70 -11.03
N ALA A 246 -0.51 -1.74 -10.91
CA ALA A 246 -0.37 -0.85 -9.79
C ALA A 246 -0.76 -1.68 -8.55
N GLN A 247 0.15 -2.51 -8.04
CA GLN A 247 0.23 -2.54 -6.57
C GLN A 247 0.24 -1.05 -6.25
N THR A 248 -0.83 -0.52 -5.66
CA THR A 248 -0.70 0.74 -4.96
C THR A 248 0.37 0.39 -3.95
N ALA A 249 1.62 0.73 -4.28
CA ALA A 249 2.78 0.27 -3.55
C ALA A 249 2.42 0.57 -2.10
N GLY A 250 2.36 -0.47 -1.28
CA GLY A 250 1.95 -0.29 0.10
C GLY A 250 2.83 0.80 0.70
N TRP A 251 2.33 1.52 1.66
CA TRP A 251 3.14 2.45 2.43
C TRP A 251 3.83 1.65 3.55
N THR A 252 4.78 0.78 3.20
CA THR A 252 5.20 -0.34 4.07
C THR A 252 6.39 -0.04 4.97
N ASP A 253 6.97 1.15 4.89
CA ASP A 253 8.16 1.55 5.64
C ASP A 253 8.05 3.05 5.97
N TRP A 254 8.97 3.56 6.78
CA TRP A 254 9.20 4.99 7.00
C TRP A 254 9.16 5.74 5.67
N ARG A 255 8.24 6.71 5.55
CA ARG A 255 8.07 7.53 4.35
C ARG A 255 7.81 6.70 3.07
N GLY A 256 7.11 5.58 3.22
CA GLY A 256 6.37 4.91 2.16
C GLY A 256 6.94 3.62 1.62
N GLY A 257 8.26 3.45 1.63
CA GLY A 257 8.86 2.22 1.11
C GLY A 257 10.35 2.16 1.41
N PRO A 258 11.07 1.15 0.89
CA PRO A 258 12.46 0.89 1.25
C PRO A 258 13.42 2.04 0.89
N ARG A 259 13.03 2.94 -0.02
CA ARG A 259 13.81 4.15 -0.36
C ARG A 259 13.65 5.29 0.65
N ARG A 260 12.59 5.29 1.47
CA ARG A 260 12.32 6.26 2.54
C ARG A 260 12.27 7.72 2.08
N ASP A 261 11.88 7.93 0.82
CA ASP A 261 11.95 9.22 0.11
C ASP A 261 10.62 9.98 0.07
N ALA A 262 9.51 9.37 0.52
CA ALA A 262 8.15 9.88 0.42
C ALA A 262 7.70 10.20 -1.02
N ILE A 263 8.22 9.47 -2.02
CA ILE A 263 7.87 9.66 -3.43
C ILE A 263 6.80 8.68 -3.89
N ARG A 264 5.78 9.21 -4.56
CA ARG A 264 4.67 8.47 -5.17
C ARG A 264 4.56 8.78 -6.66
N THR A 265 4.01 7.84 -7.42
CA THR A 265 3.77 7.99 -8.87
C THR A 265 2.29 8.17 -9.20
N ASP A 266 1.44 8.25 -8.18
CA ASP A 266 -0.01 8.37 -8.27
C ASP A 266 -0.55 9.46 -7.31
N MET A 267 0.17 10.59 -7.23
CA MET A 267 -0.28 11.74 -6.44
C MET A 267 -1.60 12.32 -6.97
N PRO A 268 -2.48 12.82 -6.09
CA PRO A 268 -3.80 13.30 -6.49
C PRO A 268 -3.77 14.52 -7.40
N THR A 269 -4.71 14.52 -8.36
CA THR A 269 -5.25 15.63 -9.17
C THR A 269 -5.45 16.99 -8.52
N LYS A 270 -6.09 16.89 -7.37
CA LYS A 270 -6.63 17.96 -6.55
C LYS A 270 -7.16 17.28 -5.29
N LEU A 271 -7.17 17.98 -4.16
CA LEU A 271 -7.88 17.50 -2.97
C LEU A 271 -9.40 17.66 -3.15
N PRO A 272 -10.22 16.81 -2.51
CA PRO A 272 -11.67 16.97 -2.56
C PRO A 272 -12.07 18.27 -1.84
N ALA A 273 -13.18 18.88 -2.26
CA ALA A 273 -13.66 20.14 -1.66
C ALA A 273 -14.00 20.02 -0.16
N GLN A 274 -14.35 18.80 0.28
CA GLN A 274 -14.60 18.46 1.67
C GLN A 274 -13.99 17.09 1.97
N ALA A 275 -13.64 16.86 3.24
CA ALA A 275 -13.02 15.63 3.67
C ALA A 275 -14.00 14.45 3.54
N ARG A 276 -13.63 13.45 2.72
CA ARG A 276 -14.42 12.24 2.50
C ARG A 276 -13.85 11.10 3.31
N PHE A 277 -14.35 10.92 4.53
CA PHE A 277 -13.94 9.83 5.39
C PHE A 277 -14.58 8.52 4.93
N LEU A 278 -13.76 7.50 4.67
CA LEU A 278 -14.23 6.12 4.49
C LEU A 278 -14.52 5.49 5.84
N TRP A 279 -13.69 5.78 6.84
CA TRP A 279 -13.89 5.40 8.22
C TRP A 279 -13.06 6.28 9.17
N ARG A 280 -13.43 6.24 10.45
CA ARG A 280 -12.73 6.88 11.58
C ARG A 280 -12.75 5.93 12.77
N LYS A 281 -11.63 5.83 13.50
CA LYS A 281 -11.49 4.94 14.65
C LYS A 281 -10.78 5.67 15.77
N LYS A 282 -11.36 5.63 16.97
CA LYS A 282 -10.79 6.25 18.18
C LYS A 282 -9.48 5.56 18.56
N MET A 283 -8.47 6.35 18.89
CA MET A 283 -7.22 5.92 19.52
C MET A 283 -7.27 6.30 21.00
N GLU A 284 -6.53 5.57 21.82
CA GLU A 284 -6.55 5.75 23.27
C GLU A 284 -5.55 6.82 23.73
N SER A 285 -4.47 7.05 22.97
CA SER A 285 -3.42 7.99 23.36
C SER A 285 -2.68 8.65 22.18
N PRO A 286 -2.05 9.83 22.40
CA PRO A 286 -1.12 10.41 21.44
C PRO A 286 0.06 9.48 21.16
N ALA A 287 0.53 9.45 19.91
CA ALA A 287 1.84 8.91 19.56
C ALA A 287 2.34 9.45 18.23
N MET A 288 3.65 9.31 18.00
CA MET A 288 4.32 9.90 16.85
C MET A 288 4.66 8.90 15.74
N ALA A 289 4.57 7.59 16.00
CA ALA A 289 4.83 6.61 14.97
C ALA A 289 3.93 6.84 13.75
N GLY A 290 4.55 6.91 12.57
CA GLY A 290 3.82 6.94 11.31
C GLY A 290 3.03 5.65 11.06
N ILE A 291 2.15 5.69 10.08
CA ILE A 291 1.30 4.56 9.70
C ILE A 291 2.00 3.72 8.63
N ALA A 292 1.90 2.39 8.73
CA ALA A 292 2.31 1.49 7.65
C ALA A 292 1.10 0.75 7.08
N VAL A 293 1.00 0.67 5.75
CA VAL A 293 -0.16 0.07 5.07
C VAL A 293 0.30 -0.87 3.97
N GLN A 294 -0.04 -2.15 4.10
CA GLN A 294 0.01 -3.13 3.01
C GLN A 294 -1.40 -3.73 2.89
N PRO A 295 -2.27 -3.22 2.01
CA PRO A 295 -3.66 -3.65 1.97
C PRO A 295 -3.80 -5.18 1.93
N PRO A 296 -4.72 -5.76 2.73
CA PRO A 296 -5.73 -5.07 3.55
C PRO A 296 -5.23 -4.64 4.94
N PHE A 297 -3.95 -4.73 5.26
CA PHE A 297 -3.43 -4.49 6.61
C PHE A 297 -2.94 -3.05 6.78
N LEU A 298 -3.44 -2.36 7.80
CA LEU A 298 -2.93 -1.08 8.28
C LEU A 298 -2.39 -1.27 9.70
N ILE A 299 -1.14 -0.89 9.93
CA ILE A 299 -0.49 -0.95 11.23
C ILE A 299 -0.33 0.46 11.79
N VAL A 300 -0.82 0.66 13.01
CA VAL A 300 -0.79 1.94 13.73
C VAL A 300 -0.46 1.72 15.20
N SER A 301 0.31 2.63 15.78
CA SER A 301 0.63 2.65 17.20
C SER A 301 -0.53 3.22 18.03
N ASP A 302 -0.73 2.68 19.22
CA ASP A 302 -1.64 3.19 20.25
C ASP A 302 -1.05 2.91 21.64
N LYS A 303 -1.74 3.31 22.69
CA LYS A 303 -1.35 3.03 24.07
C LYS A 303 -2.58 2.80 24.92
N THR A 304 -2.58 1.81 25.80
CA THR A 304 -3.71 1.61 26.70
C THR A 304 -3.72 2.64 27.82
N ASN A 305 -4.88 3.23 28.13
CA ASN A 305 -4.96 4.27 29.17
C ASN A 305 -4.56 3.72 30.56
N GLU A 306 -3.90 4.58 31.35
CA GLU A 306 -3.36 4.34 32.70
C GLU A 306 -2.11 3.44 32.83
N THR A 307 -1.63 2.80 31.76
CA THR A 307 -0.61 1.74 31.88
C THR A 307 0.70 2.08 31.17
N LYS A 308 1.78 1.51 31.71
CA LYS A 308 3.12 1.50 31.13
C LYS A 308 3.18 0.59 29.89
N ASP A 309 2.10 0.44 29.13
CA ASP A 309 1.98 -0.57 28.08
C ASP A 309 1.81 0.10 26.71
N ASP A 310 2.69 -0.24 25.77
CA ASP A 310 2.57 0.17 24.38
C ASP A 310 1.64 -0.82 23.63
N THR A 311 0.88 -0.32 22.65
CA THR A 311 0.03 -1.16 21.79
C THR A 311 0.31 -0.91 20.31
N TRP A 312 0.39 -1.98 19.52
CA TRP A 312 0.35 -1.92 18.06
C TRP A 312 -0.95 -2.55 17.58
N ARG A 313 -1.73 -1.83 16.79
CA ARG A 313 -2.98 -2.30 16.21
C ARG A 313 -2.79 -2.59 14.74
N CYS A 314 -3.33 -3.71 14.28
CA CYS A 314 -3.60 -3.94 12.88
C CYS A 314 -5.09 -3.75 12.62
N LEU A 315 -5.41 -2.84 11.73
CA LEU A 315 -6.77 -2.58 11.25
C LEU A 315 -6.89 -3.04 9.81
N ASP A 316 -8.11 -3.37 9.40
CA ASP A 316 -8.46 -3.53 8.01
C ASP A 316 -8.42 -2.16 7.32
N ALA A 317 -7.60 -2.02 6.28
CA ALA A 317 -7.34 -0.75 5.61
C ALA A 317 -8.56 -0.21 4.85
N ASP A 318 -9.56 -1.05 4.56
CA ASP A 318 -10.80 -0.66 3.87
C ASP A 318 -11.89 -0.20 4.83
N THR A 319 -11.95 -0.76 6.02
CA THR A 319 -13.07 -0.60 6.97
C THR A 319 -12.67 0.02 8.31
N GLY A 320 -11.38 -0.02 8.64
CA GLY A 320 -10.84 0.37 9.95
C GLY A 320 -11.15 -0.64 11.06
N GLU A 321 -11.77 -1.78 10.76
CA GLU A 321 -12.07 -2.78 11.78
C GLU A 321 -10.79 -3.44 12.30
N PRO A 322 -10.70 -3.73 13.61
CA PRO A 322 -9.52 -4.38 14.18
C PRO A 322 -9.37 -5.80 13.63
N LEU A 323 -8.16 -6.13 13.18
CA LEU A 323 -7.77 -7.47 12.75
C LEU A 323 -7.01 -8.21 13.86
N TRP A 324 -6.03 -7.54 14.46
CA TRP A 324 -5.29 -8.02 15.63
C TRP A 324 -4.64 -6.84 16.36
N GLN A 325 -4.19 -7.07 17.59
CA GLN A 325 -3.37 -6.12 18.34
C GLN A 325 -2.27 -6.84 19.11
N LEU A 326 -1.14 -6.16 19.32
CA LEU A 326 -0.07 -6.56 20.20
C LEU A 326 0.07 -5.51 21.30
N THR A 327 -0.19 -5.89 22.54
CA THR A 327 0.03 -5.05 23.73
C THR A 327 1.15 -5.67 24.56
N TYR A 328 2.08 -4.85 25.05
CA TYR A 328 3.18 -5.31 25.89
C TYR A 328 3.60 -4.26 26.93
N PRO A 329 4.13 -4.69 28.09
CA PRO A 329 4.72 -3.77 29.05
C PRO A 329 5.92 -3.05 28.45
N ALA A 330 5.87 -1.73 28.53
CA ALA A 330 6.87 -0.78 28.09
C ALA A 330 7.20 0.22 29.22
N PRO A 331 7.71 -0.26 30.37
CA PRO A 331 8.01 0.59 31.52
C PRO A 331 9.17 1.55 31.21
N GLY A 332 8.92 2.85 31.38
CA GLY A 332 9.92 3.89 31.25
C GLY A 332 9.30 5.28 31.34
N GLU A 333 10.15 6.29 31.45
CA GLU A 333 9.75 7.69 31.53
C GLU A 333 10.47 8.49 30.45
N MET A 334 9.75 9.39 29.78
CA MET A 334 10.27 10.29 28.78
C MET A 334 9.66 11.66 29.00
N ASP A 335 10.28 12.70 28.44
CA ASP A 335 9.77 14.07 28.52
C ASP A 335 8.35 14.20 27.93
N TYR A 336 7.99 13.29 27.02
CA TYR A 336 6.69 13.23 26.37
C TYR A 336 6.07 11.83 26.45
N THR A 337 4.76 11.75 26.61
CA THR A 337 4.01 10.50 26.78
C THR A 337 3.56 9.85 25.47
N ASN A 338 3.99 10.39 24.32
CA ASN A 338 3.52 10.09 22.97
C ASN A 338 4.24 8.88 22.31
N THR A 339 4.17 7.72 22.97
CA THR A 339 4.74 6.45 22.52
C THR A 339 3.69 5.54 21.87
N PRO A 340 4.10 4.60 20.99
CA PRO A 340 5.37 4.46 20.27
C PRO A 340 5.71 5.58 19.25
N ARG A 341 6.98 5.68 18.83
CA ARG A 341 7.50 6.75 17.94
C ARG A 341 8.06 6.29 16.59
N ALA A 342 8.54 5.06 16.46
CA ALA A 342 9.09 4.54 15.21
C ALA A 342 7.97 4.02 14.27
N THR A 343 8.06 4.28 12.97
CA THR A 343 7.09 3.75 11.99
C THR A 343 7.26 2.24 11.83
N PRO A 344 6.17 1.45 11.85
CA PRO A 344 6.22 0.02 11.55
C PRO A 344 6.81 -0.28 10.17
N VAL A 345 7.53 -1.40 10.04
CA VAL A 345 8.04 -1.86 8.74
C VAL A 345 7.40 -3.19 8.37
N ILE A 346 6.73 -3.25 7.23
CA ILE A 346 6.07 -4.44 6.68
C ILE A 346 6.93 -4.99 5.53
N VAL A 347 7.38 -6.24 5.65
CA VAL A 347 8.13 -6.91 4.57
C VAL A 347 8.02 -8.42 4.70
N GLY A 348 7.82 -9.11 3.57
CA GLY A 348 7.83 -10.58 3.53
C GLY A 348 6.79 -11.24 4.45
N GLY A 349 5.61 -10.62 4.61
CA GLY A 349 4.54 -11.10 5.48
C GLY A 349 4.81 -10.95 6.98
N LYS A 350 5.82 -10.16 7.36
CA LYS A 350 6.18 -9.85 8.75
C LYS A 350 6.08 -8.34 9.00
N VAL A 351 5.90 -7.96 10.25
CA VAL A 351 5.92 -6.56 10.70
C VAL A 351 6.95 -6.40 11.80
N TYR A 352 7.80 -5.38 11.66
CA TYR A 352 8.81 -5.00 12.63
C TYR A 352 8.34 -3.75 13.37
N LEU A 353 8.29 -3.86 14.69
CA LEU A 353 7.67 -2.89 15.59
C LEU A 353 8.68 -2.50 16.67
N LEU A 354 9.10 -1.24 16.69
CA LEU A 354 10.05 -0.72 17.67
C LEU A 354 9.35 0.26 18.61
N GLY A 355 9.20 -0.15 19.87
CA GLY A 355 8.70 0.70 20.95
C GLY A 355 9.71 1.74 21.38
N ALA A 356 9.25 2.84 21.98
CA ALA A 356 10.11 3.95 22.39
C ALA A 356 11.12 3.58 23.49
N PHE A 357 10.91 2.47 24.18
CA PHE A 357 11.80 1.97 25.24
C PHE A 357 12.70 0.80 24.78
N GLY A 358 12.85 0.58 23.46
CA GLY A 358 13.78 -0.43 22.92
C GLY A 358 13.19 -1.83 22.74
N HIS A 359 11.88 -1.99 22.95
CA HIS A 359 11.17 -3.23 22.68
C HIS A 359 11.01 -3.44 21.17
N LEU A 360 11.80 -4.34 20.59
CA LEU A 360 11.74 -4.68 19.18
C LEU A 360 11.00 -6.01 18.99
N HIS A 361 9.86 -5.97 18.30
CA HIS A 361 9.07 -7.15 17.99
C HIS A 361 9.05 -7.42 16.49
N CYS A 362 9.10 -8.69 16.13
CA CYS A 362 8.71 -9.18 14.82
C CYS A 362 7.44 -10.00 14.96
N VAL A 363 6.39 -9.61 14.25
CA VAL A 363 5.11 -10.32 14.23
C VAL A 363 4.75 -10.80 12.83
N GLU A 364 3.94 -11.84 12.74
CA GLU A 364 3.28 -12.22 11.49
C GLU A 364 2.21 -11.20 11.11
N LEU A 365 2.25 -10.67 9.87
CA LEU A 365 1.35 -9.61 9.41
C LEU A 365 -0.13 -9.99 9.49
N ARG A 366 -0.47 -11.25 9.26
CA ARG A 366 -1.87 -11.70 9.21
C ARG A 366 -2.51 -11.86 10.59
N SER A 367 -1.74 -12.32 11.58
CA SER A 367 -2.28 -12.75 12.87
C SER A 367 -1.81 -11.90 14.04
N GLY A 368 -0.76 -11.09 13.88
CA GLY A 368 -0.11 -10.41 14.99
C GLY A 368 0.72 -11.33 15.88
N LYS A 369 0.85 -12.63 15.54
CA LYS A 369 1.63 -13.58 16.32
C LYS A 369 3.09 -13.14 16.39
N VAL A 370 3.61 -12.97 17.60
CA VAL A 370 5.03 -12.70 17.84
C VAL A 370 5.86 -13.89 17.36
N LEU A 371 6.75 -13.64 16.39
CA LEU A 371 7.71 -14.61 15.87
C LEU A 371 9.01 -14.58 16.68
N TRP A 372 9.46 -13.37 17.05
CA TRP A 372 10.56 -13.14 17.97
C TRP A 372 10.46 -11.73 18.57
N LYS A 373 11.15 -11.50 19.69
CA LYS A 373 11.26 -10.19 20.34
C LYS A 373 12.65 -9.98 20.94
N ARG A 374 13.06 -8.72 21.07
CA ARG A 374 14.31 -8.25 21.68
C ARG A 374 14.02 -7.05 22.59
N ASP A 375 14.85 -6.88 23.61
CA ASP A 375 14.88 -5.69 24.46
C ASP A 375 16.25 -5.04 24.25
N LEU A 376 16.31 -4.06 23.35
CA LEU A 376 17.58 -3.48 22.90
C LEU A 376 18.36 -2.80 24.02
N LEU A 377 17.70 -2.38 25.12
CA LEU A 377 18.39 -1.82 26.28
C LEU A 377 19.07 -2.94 27.08
N ALA A 378 18.29 -3.95 27.49
CA ALA A 378 18.80 -5.06 28.27
C ALA A 378 19.86 -5.88 27.50
N ASP A 379 19.61 -6.10 26.22
CA ASP A 379 20.44 -6.94 25.34
C ASP A 379 21.83 -6.37 25.06
N PHE A 380 21.98 -5.05 25.11
CA PHE A 380 23.21 -4.34 24.73
C PHE A 380 23.76 -3.42 25.82
N GLY A 381 23.19 -3.45 27.03
CA GLY A 381 23.61 -2.61 28.15
C GLY A 381 23.35 -1.11 27.92
N GLY A 382 22.29 -0.78 27.18
CA GLY A 382 21.93 0.61 26.87
C GLY A 382 21.25 1.33 28.03
N LYS A 383 21.16 2.66 27.95
CA LYS A 383 20.44 3.49 28.92
C LYS A 383 19.15 4.04 28.32
N GLN A 384 18.15 4.31 29.16
CA GLN A 384 16.93 4.96 28.73
C GLN A 384 17.24 6.34 28.12
N LEU A 385 16.65 6.62 26.96
CA LEU A 385 16.81 7.88 26.23
C LEU A 385 15.69 8.85 26.64
N ALA A 386 16.01 10.14 26.81
CA ALA A 386 15.05 11.17 27.22
C ALA A 386 13.82 11.27 26.29
N TRP A 387 14.03 11.01 24.98
CA TRP A 387 12.98 11.04 23.95
C TRP A 387 12.70 9.68 23.30
N GLY A 388 13.30 8.61 23.84
CA GLY A 388 13.09 7.24 23.39
C GLY A 388 13.69 6.89 22.03
N PHE A 389 13.46 5.65 21.62
CA PHE A 389 13.79 5.14 20.30
C PHE A 389 12.81 5.68 19.25
N CYS A 390 13.33 6.44 18.30
CA CYS A 390 12.59 7.02 17.17
C CYS A 390 12.92 6.39 15.80
N PRO A 391 14.19 6.03 15.48
CA PRO A 391 14.52 5.57 14.14
C PRO A 391 13.83 4.27 13.76
N SER A 392 13.02 4.30 12.69
CA SER A 392 12.38 3.11 12.14
C SER A 392 13.45 2.09 11.68
N PRO A 393 13.36 0.79 12.09
CA PRO A 393 14.33 -0.24 11.71
C PRO A 393 14.52 -0.33 10.20
N THR A 394 15.74 -0.47 9.70
CA THR A 394 16.03 -0.52 8.25
C THR A 394 16.24 -1.95 7.79
N ILE A 395 15.69 -2.35 6.64
CA ILE A 395 15.77 -3.73 6.15
C ILE A 395 16.67 -3.83 4.90
N ASP A 396 17.54 -4.84 4.86
CA ASP A 396 18.30 -5.24 3.68
C ASP A 396 18.35 -6.76 3.52
N GLY A 397 17.59 -7.30 2.57
CA GLY A 397 17.43 -8.75 2.44
C GLY A 397 16.98 -9.34 3.77
N ASP A 398 17.80 -10.20 4.36
CA ASP A 398 17.52 -10.86 5.64
C ASP A 398 18.06 -10.13 6.88
N ARG A 399 18.60 -8.92 6.71
CA ARG A 399 19.13 -8.09 7.80
C ARG A 399 18.13 -7.02 8.21
N LEU A 400 18.07 -6.78 9.52
CA LEU A 400 17.41 -5.64 10.14
C LEU A 400 18.46 -4.81 10.86
N PHE A 401 18.58 -3.54 10.52
CA PHE A 401 19.46 -2.57 11.17
C PHE A 401 18.67 -1.68 12.12
N THR A 402 19.20 -1.48 13.32
CA THR A 402 18.65 -0.52 14.29
C THR A 402 19.77 0.05 15.14
N GLY A 403 19.56 1.27 15.63
CA GLY A 403 20.38 1.82 16.70
C GLY A 403 20.10 1.13 18.03
N THR A 404 21.08 1.18 18.94
CA THR A 404 20.88 0.88 20.36
C THR A 404 21.24 2.09 21.20
N ALA A 405 20.81 2.12 22.46
CA ALA A 405 21.17 3.18 23.40
C ALA A 405 22.50 2.87 24.13
N SER A 406 23.41 2.15 23.48
CA SER A 406 24.69 1.69 24.03
C SER A 406 25.85 2.06 23.13
N LYS A 407 26.91 2.63 23.71
CA LYS A 407 28.13 2.98 22.95
C LYS A 407 28.91 1.74 22.48
N GLU A 408 28.75 0.60 23.13
CA GLU A 408 29.41 -0.65 22.74
C GLU A 408 28.72 -1.35 21.55
N ALA A 409 27.51 -0.90 21.21
CA ALA A 409 26.66 -1.50 20.19
C ALA A 409 25.78 -0.43 19.51
N ALA A 410 26.35 0.74 19.23
CA ALA A 410 25.61 1.90 18.71
C ALA A 410 24.67 1.54 17.55
N VAL A 411 25.17 0.75 16.60
CA VAL A 411 24.37 0.15 15.52
C VAL A 411 24.51 -1.37 15.56
N VAL A 412 23.41 -2.07 15.35
CA VAL A 412 23.39 -3.53 15.23
C VAL A 412 22.69 -3.97 13.95
N ALA A 413 23.14 -5.10 13.40
CA ALA A 413 22.37 -5.89 12.46
C ALA A 413 21.88 -7.16 13.12
N LEU A 414 20.59 -7.42 12.97
CA LEU A 414 19.94 -8.64 13.40
C LEU A 414 19.48 -9.42 12.18
N ASP A 415 19.45 -10.75 12.28
CA ASP A 415 18.72 -11.60 11.36
C ASP A 415 17.23 -11.29 11.53
N ARG A 416 16.59 -10.78 10.47
CA ARG A 416 15.21 -10.28 10.54
C ARG A 416 14.19 -11.40 10.79
N HIS A 417 14.56 -12.66 10.60
CA HIS A 417 13.66 -13.80 10.75
C HIS A 417 13.70 -14.41 12.14
N THR A 418 14.82 -14.24 12.84
CA THR A 418 15.07 -14.89 14.14
C THR A 418 15.41 -13.90 15.26
N GLY A 419 15.75 -12.66 14.94
CA GLY A 419 16.21 -11.64 15.90
C GLY A 419 17.64 -11.84 16.40
N LYS A 420 18.37 -12.83 15.87
CA LYS A 420 19.75 -13.12 16.28
C LYS A 420 20.70 -12.01 15.83
N LEU A 421 21.64 -11.65 16.69
CA LEU A 421 22.70 -10.70 16.35
C LEU A 421 23.59 -11.26 15.22
N LEU A 422 23.76 -10.49 14.16
CA LEU A 422 24.69 -10.78 13.07
C LEU A 422 26.01 -10.02 13.27
N TRP A 423 25.91 -8.72 13.55
CA TRP A 423 27.05 -7.88 13.90
C TRP A 423 26.60 -6.69 14.74
N LYS A 424 27.54 -6.11 15.50
CA LYS A 424 27.38 -4.85 16.22
C LYS A 424 28.60 -3.97 16.01
N THR A 425 28.39 -2.66 16.03
CA THR A 425 29.45 -1.68 15.86
C THR A 425 29.45 -0.69 17.02
N PRO A 426 30.58 -0.51 17.73
CA PRO A 426 30.68 0.51 18.78
C PRO A 426 30.70 1.92 18.16
N GLY A 427 30.26 2.91 18.93
CA GLY A 427 30.18 4.29 18.49
C GLY A 427 29.40 5.16 19.46
N GLU A 428 29.01 6.35 19.02
CA GLU A 428 28.09 7.20 19.77
C GLU A 428 26.64 6.72 19.62
N VAL A 429 25.78 7.09 20.56
CA VAL A 429 24.37 6.68 20.55
C VAL A 429 23.68 7.25 19.30
N MET A 430 22.90 6.41 18.61
CA MET A 430 22.17 6.82 17.41
C MET A 430 21.16 7.93 17.72
N ALA A 431 21.03 8.90 16.80
CA ALA A 431 20.08 10.00 16.90
C ALA A 431 18.68 9.56 16.45
N HIS A 432 17.78 10.52 16.15
CA HIS A 432 16.36 10.24 15.92
C HIS A 432 15.98 9.97 14.46
N GLY A 433 16.79 10.43 13.50
CA GLY A 433 16.56 10.20 12.07
C GLY A 433 16.68 8.73 11.67
N ALA A 434 15.79 8.27 10.79
CA ALA A 434 15.83 6.92 10.27
C ALA A 434 17.07 6.71 9.39
N MET A 435 17.73 5.56 9.49
CA MET A 435 18.89 5.25 8.64
C MET A 435 18.46 5.08 7.17
N LEU A 436 19.37 5.48 6.28
CA LEU A 436 19.27 5.32 4.83
C LEU A 436 20.17 4.17 4.38
N LEU A 437 19.65 3.31 3.51
CA LEU A 437 20.42 2.27 2.86
C LEU A 437 20.41 2.50 1.36
N ASP A 438 21.54 2.89 0.79
CA ASP A 438 21.65 3.14 -0.64
C ASP A 438 23.08 2.91 -1.14
N THR A 439 23.28 3.07 -2.44
CA THR A 439 24.58 3.01 -3.10
C THR A 439 25.14 4.41 -3.28
N PHE A 440 26.33 4.63 -2.74
CA PHE A 440 27.09 5.87 -2.83
C PHE A 440 28.53 5.56 -3.26
N GLY A 441 29.04 6.30 -4.26
CA GLY A 441 30.37 6.06 -4.82
C GLY A 441 30.56 4.61 -5.33
N GLY A 442 29.50 3.99 -5.86
CA GLY A 442 29.52 2.61 -6.35
C GLY A 442 29.46 1.51 -5.26
N ARG A 443 29.35 1.88 -3.97
CA ARG A 443 29.24 0.92 -2.86
C ARG A 443 27.92 1.05 -2.13
N ARG A 444 27.30 -0.08 -1.77
CA ARG A 444 26.12 -0.11 -0.89
C ARG A 444 26.53 0.20 0.56
N GLN A 445 25.88 1.18 1.17
CA GLN A 445 26.24 1.71 2.49
C GLN A 445 24.98 1.95 3.32
N LEU A 446 25.05 1.64 4.61
CA LEU A 446 24.09 2.09 5.61
C LEU A 446 24.57 3.45 6.14
N VAL A 447 23.71 4.46 6.13
CA VAL A 447 24.04 5.83 6.50
C VAL A 447 23.06 6.32 7.57
N GLY A 448 23.57 6.94 8.63
CA GLY A 448 22.74 7.40 9.74
C GLY A 448 23.46 8.35 10.68
N TYR A 449 22.66 9.07 11.46
CA TYR A 449 23.16 10.00 12.45
C TYR A 449 23.33 9.33 13.80
N ASP A 450 24.44 9.64 14.47
CA ASP A 450 24.53 9.59 15.92
C ASP A 450 24.39 10.99 16.52
N ILE A 451 24.44 11.09 17.83
CA ILE A 451 24.30 12.36 18.56
C ILE A 451 25.42 13.38 18.25
N GLU A 452 26.50 12.98 17.59
CA GLU A 452 27.65 13.83 17.28
C GLU A 452 27.91 14.02 15.78
N SER A 453 27.45 13.12 14.92
CA SER A 453 27.95 12.99 13.54
C SER A 453 26.99 12.24 12.62
N ILE A 454 27.22 12.35 11.31
CA ILE A 454 26.68 11.43 10.31
C ILE A 454 27.75 10.39 9.96
N ARG A 455 27.38 9.11 9.86
CA ARG A 455 28.32 8.03 9.54
C ARG A 455 27.81 7.10 8.45
N GLY A 456 28.76 6.44 7.80
CA GLY A 456 28.54 5.36 6.85
C GLY A 456 29.13 4.04 7.32
N TRP A 457 28.38 2.96 7.16
CA TRP A 457 28.79 1.59 7.50
C TRP A 457 28.58 0.64 6.32
N ASP A 458 29.43 -0.38 6.26
CA ASP A 458 29.19 -1.55 5.40
C ASP A 458 27.98 -2.33 5.95
N PRO A 459 26.90 -2.52 5.19
CA PRO A 459 25.69 -3.19 5.69
C PRO A 459 25.89 -4.70 5.93
N ALA A 460 26.86 -5.32 5.27
CA ALA A 460 27.13 -6.75 5.42
C ALA A 460 27.93 -7.03 6.70
N THR A 461 28.89 -6.16 7.06
CA THR A 461 29.83 -6.43 8.15
C THR A 461 29.75 -5.45 9.33
N GLY A 462 29.02 -4.35 9.21
CA GLY A 462 28.98 -3.26 10.20
C GLY A 462 30.25 -2.41 10.24
N LYS A 463 31.20 -2.62 9.32
CA LYS A 463 32.48 -1.91 9.33
C LYS A 463 32.24 -0.43 9.05
N HIS A 464 32.75 0.43 9.93
CA HIS A 464 32.76 1.88 9.72
C HIS A 464 33.52 2.24 8.43
N LEU A 465 32.92 3.07 7.59
CA LEU A 465 33.49 3.52 6.32
C LEU A 465 33.98 4.96 6.39
N TRP A 466 33.18 5.85 6.99
CA TRP A 466 33.48 7.27 7.12
C TRP A 466 32.53 7.93 8.14
N SER A 467 32.92 9.12 8.61
CA SER A 467 32.10 9.99 9.46
C SER A 467 32.31 11.46 9.08
N ILE A 468 31.26 12.27 9.21
CA ILE A 468 31.37 13.74 9.21
C ILE A 468 30.84 14.23 10.54
N THR A 469 31.73 14.83 11.33
CA THR A 469 31.37 15.57 12.53
C THR A 469 31.17 17.04 12.15
N PRO A 470 29.98 17.60 12.34
CA PRO A 470 29.73 19.00 12.08
C PRO A 470 30.58 19.91 13.00
N PRO A 471 30.91 21.15 12.56
CA PRO A 471 31.78 22.05 13.33
C PRO A 471 31.19 22.50 14.67
N LYS A 472 29.85 22.60 14.80
CA LYS A 472 29.20 22.95 16.06
C LYS A 472 28.63 21.70 16.72
N PRO A 473 28.88 21.49 18.02
CA PRO A 473 28.25 20.40 18.75
C PRO A 473 26.73 20.66 18.92
N ARG A 474 25.97 19.58 19.15
CA ARG A 474 24.51 19.59 19.41
C ARG A 474 23.59 19.82 18.21
N ASP A 475 23.94 19.25 17.05
CA ASP A 475 23.05 19.26 15.88
C ASP A 475 21.76 18.47 16.17
N TYR A 476 20.58 19.09 15.99
CA TYR A 476 19.29 18.38 16.01
C TYR A 476 19.20 17.45 14.78
N ASN A 477 19.81 16.27 14.91
CA ASN A 477 19.90 15.23 13.88
C ASN A 477 18.61 14.40 13.77
N VAL A 478 17.48 15.07 13.55
CA VAL A 478 16.16 14.43 13.45
C VAL A 478 15.74 14.15 12.02
N PRO A 479 15.94 15.05 11.02
CA PRO A 479 15.58 14.74 9.64
C PRO A 479 16.39 13.55 9.11
N SER A 480 15.74 12.67 8.34
CA SER A 480 16.43 11.51 7.79
C SER A 480 17.37 11.92 6.65
N PRO A 481 18.57 11.32 6.52
CA PRO A 481 19.42 11.52 5.35
C PRO A 481 18.70 11.03 4.08
N LEU A 482 18.94 11.70 2.96
CA LEU A 482 18.32 11.37 1.67
C LEU A 482 19.36 11.22 0.56
N LYS A 483 19.00 10.47 -0.47
CA LYS A 483 19.79 10.41 -1.71
C LYS A 483 19.24 11.40 -2.73
N PHE A 484 20.14 12.14 -3.39
CA PHE A 484 19.83 12.96 -4.56
C PHE A 484 20.83 12.64 -5.67
N GLY A 485 20.40 11.89 -6.70
CA GLY A 485 21.33 11.39 -7.71
C GLY A 485 22.44 10.56 -7.05
N GLU A 486 23.69 10.94 -7.26
CA GLU A 486 24.88 10.30 -6.64
C GLU A 486 25.25 10.92 -5.28
N PHE A 487 24.54 11.96 -4.83
CA PHE A 487 24.87 12.76 -3.65
C PHE A 487 24.09 12.31 -2.42
N LEU A 488 24.70 12.50 -1.25
CA LEU A 488 24.03 12.44 0.04
C LEU A 488 23.54 13.84 0.40
N LEU A 489 22.23 13.97 0.63
CA LEU A 489 21.59 15.18 1.10
C LEU A 489 21.34 15.08 2.61
N LEU A 490 21.80 16.10 3.33
CA LEU A 490 21.62 16.26 4.77
C LEU A 490 20.93 17.60 5.01
N SER A 491 19.92 17.61 5.87
CA SER A 491 19.25 18.83 6.34
C SER A 491 19.14 18.72 7.84
N THR A 492 19.79 19.63 8.56
CA THR A 492 19.77 19.67 10.02
C THR A 492 19.63 21.11 10.50
N ASP A 493 19.16 21.30 11.73
CA ASP A 493 18.88 22.63 12.27
C ASP A 493 20.13 23.51 12.32
N ASP A 494 21.20 23.08 13.00
CA ASP A 494 22.33 23.97 13.26
C ASP A 494 23.24 24.19 12.04
N HIS A 495 23.16 23.29 11.05
CA HIS A 495 24.10 23.22 9.93
C HIS A 495 23.46 23.35 8.55
N GLY A 496 22.15 23.61 8.52
CA GLY A 496 21.39 23.83 7.30
C GLY A 496 21.36 22.63 6.37
N THR A 497 21.04 22.90 5.10
CA THR A 497 20.93 21.85 4.07
C THR A 497 22.19 21.78 3.22
N ARG A 498 22.72 20.58 3.01
CA ARG A 498 24.01 20.33 2.38
C ARG A 498 24.00 19.09 1.51
N LEU A 499 24.66 19.16 0.35
CA LEU A 499 24.89 18.05 -0.56
C LEU A 499 26.36 17.62 -0.49
N HIS A 500 26.60 16.34 -0.23
CA HIS A 500 27.93 15.74 -0.19
C HIS A 500 28.11 14.76 -1.35
N ALA A 501 29.26 14.87 -2.00
CA ALA A 501 29.71 13.91 -3.00
C ALA A 501 30.54 12.79 -2.37
N PHE A 502 30.78 11.73 -3.14
CA PHE A 502 31.63 10.62 -2.74
C PHE A 502 32.87 10.55 -3.63
N ASN A 503 33.95 10.04 -3.06
CA ASN A 503 35.17 9.69 -3.76
C ASN A 503 35.00 8.35 -4.49
N THR A 504 35.95 8.02 -5.37
CA THR A 504 35.95 6.77 -6.14
C THR A 504 36.13 5.52 -5.28
N ASP A 505 36.65 5.67 -4.06
CA ASP A 505 36.77 4.61 -3.06
C ASP A 505 35.51 4.49 -2.16
N ALA A 506 34.43 5.20 -2.54
CA ALA A 506 33.16 5.28 -1.84
C ALA A 506 33.20 5.96 -0.46
N THR A 507 34.28 6.66 -0.09
CA THR A 507 34.30 7.56 1.06
C THR A 507 33.59 8.87 0.76
N ILE A 508 32.94 9.47 1.76
CA ILE A 508 32.27 10.76 1.60
C ILE A 508 33.30 11.90 1.53
N ARG A 509 33.01 12.94 0.75
CA ARG A 509 33.76 14.21 0.81
C ARG A 509 33.22 15.06 1.97
N PRO A 510 34.06 15.42 2.97
CA PRO A 510 33.59 16.16 4.14
C PRO A 510 33.01 17.54 3.79
N GLU A 511 33.58 18.20 2.78
CA GLU A 511 33.17 19.50 2.29
C GLU A 511 31.98 19.33 1.33
N PRO A 512 30.85 20.02 1.58
CA PRO A 512 29.69 19.89 0.72
C PRO A 512 29.94 20.54 -0.64
N VAL A 513 29.44 19.91 -1.70
CA VAL A 513 29.48 20.46 -3.07
C VAL A 513 28.46 21.58 -3.27
N ALA A 514 27.44 21.63 -2.42
CA ALA A 514 26.46 22.70 -2.36
C ALA A 514 25.90 22.81 -0.93
N ARG A 515 25.56 24.03 -0.50
CA ARG A 515 24.98 24.28 0.82
C ARG A 515 23.98 25.44 0.80
N GLN A 516 22.93 25.31 1.59
CA GLN A 516 21.97 26.36 1.93
C GLN A 516 21.94 26.49 3.46
N PRO A 517 22.75 27.40 4.05
CA PRO A 517 22.91 27.50 5.51
C PRO A 517 21.65 27.97 6.23
N ASP A 518 20.76 28.69 5.54
CA ASP A 518 19.54 29.26 6.14
C ASP A 518 18.34 28.28 6.11
N LEU A 519 18.49 27.14 5.43
CA LEU A 519 17.47 26.09 5.39
C LEU A 519 17.71 25.07 6.49
N LYS A 520 17.11 25.33 7.66
CA LYS A 520 17.36 24.67 8.94
C LYS A 520 16.11 23.99 9.50
N PRO A 521 15.70 22.83 8.96
CA PRO A 521 14.57 22.10 9.52
C PRO A 521 14.98 21.41 10.83
N GLU A 522 14.19 21.60 11.88
CA GLU A 522 14.41 20.92 13.16
C GLU A 522 14.07 19.42 13.05
N ILE A 523 12.88 19.11 12.54
CA ILE A 523 12.35 17.73 12.49
C ILE A 523 11.77 17.31 11.12
N SER A 524 11.60 18.26 10.19
CA SER A 524 11.01 18.00 8.88
C SER A 524 12.02 17.41 7.91
N THR A 525 11.76 16.18 7.43
CA THR A 525 12.57 15.56 6.37
C THR A 525 12.11 16.07 5.00
N PRO A 526 13.01 16.65 4.17
CA PRO A 526 12.65 17.16 2.84
C PRO A 526 12.08 16.10 1.89
N VAL A 527 11.40 16.54 0.84
CA VAL A 527 11.02 15.70 -0.31
C VAL A 527 11.57 16.28 -1.61
N ILE A 528 11.97 15.43 -2.54
CA ILE A 528 12.59 15.85 -3.81
C ILE A 528 11.68 15.46 -4.98
N VAL A 529 11.17 16.45 -5.72
CA VAL A 529 10.32 16.25 -6.89
C VAL A 529 10.92 17.03 -8.06
N ASN A 530 11.29 16.34 -9.15
CA ASN A 530 11.90 16.95 -10.35
C ASN A 530 13.11 17.83 -10.05
N ASN A 531 14.04 17.34 -9.23
CA ASN A 531 15.21 18.10 -8.75
C ASN A 531 14.89 19.31 -7.86
N LEU A 532 13.62 19.57 -7.55
CA LEU A 532 13.23 20.57 -6.58
C LEU A 532 13.09 19.92 -5.20
N LEU A 533 13.78 20.49 -4.22
CA LEU A 533 13.72 20.09 -2.82
C LEU A 533 12.71 20.96 -2.09
N PHE A 534 11.77 20.32 -1.42
CA PHE A 534 10.74 20.98 -0.62
C PHE A 534 10.92 20.58 0.84
N VAL A 535 10.89 21.56 1.73
CA VAL A 535 11.01 21.33 3.17
C VAL A 535 10.24 22.39 3.95
N THR A 536 9.76 22.02 5.12
CA THR A 536 9.12 22.97 6.05
C THR A 536 10.09 23.40 7.14
N VAL A 537 10.12 24.70 7.43
CA VAL A 537 10.88 25.31 8.52
C VAL A 537 10.00 26.36 9.16
N ASN A 538 9.50 26.09 10.37
CA ASN A 538 8.45 26.92 10.99
C ASN A 538 7.28 27.14 10.01
N ASP A 539 6.68 28.33 10.02
CA ASP A 539 5.57 28.72 9.15
C ASP A 539 5.92 28.76 7.64
N LEU A 540 7.08 28.25 7.21
CA LEU A 540 7.54 28.31 5.82
C LEU A 540 7.54 26.93 5.15
N LEU A 541 7.04 26.87 3.92
CA LEU A 541 7.44 25.88 2.92
C LEU A 541 8.46 26.51 1.98
N ILE A 542 9.65 25.93 1.91
CA ILE A 542 10.77 26.43 1.09
C ILE A 542 11.04 25.46 -0.06
N CYS A 543 11.23 26.01 -1.26
CA CYS A 543 11.61 25.27 -2.46
C CYS A 543 13.03 25.67 -2.89
N LEU A 544 13.92 24.68 -2.96
CA LEU A 544 15.26 24.82 -3.51
C LEU A 544 15.41 24.04 -4.81
N ASP A 545 16.28 24.50 -5.70
CA ASP A 545 16.74 23.74 -6.85
C ASP A 545 17.98 22.93 -6.46
N ALA A 546 17.80 21.63 -6.25
CA ALA A 546 18.87 20.74 -5.83
C ALA A 546 19.90 20.48 -6.94
N ALA A 547 19.51 20.61 -8.20
CA ALA A 547 20.44 20.49 -9.33
C ALA A 547 21.28 21.76 -9.53
N ASN A 548 20.74 22.93 -9.18
CA ASN A 548 21.42 24.21 -9.26
C ASN A 548 21.99 24.65 -7.89
N GLY A 549 22.79 23.76 -7.27
CA GLY A 549 23.57 24.11 -6.09
C GLY A 549 22.75 24.47 -4.85
N LEU A 550 21.55 23.88 -4.68
CA LEU A 550 20.61 24.19 -3.59
C LEU A 550 20.12 25.65 -3.59
N ALA A 551 20.08 26.31 -4.76
CA ALA A 551 19.60 27.68 -4.87
C ALA A 551 18.11 27.78 -4.48
N GLU A 552 17.77 28.73 -3.62
CA GLU A 552 16.38 29.00 -3.27
C GLU A 552 15.62 29.51 -4.49
N ARG A 553 14.45 28.90 -4.75
CA ARG A 553 13.54 29.31 -5.82
C ARG A 553 12.44 30.20 -5.28
N TRP A 554 11.88 29.81 -4.14
CA TRP A 554 10.85 30.57 -3.44
C TRP A 554 10.62 30.00 -2.04
N ARG A 555 9.95 30.80 -1.22
CA ARG A 555 9.37 30.40 0.06
C ARG A 555 7.90 30.81 0.12
N PHE A 556 7.11 30.08 0.89
CA PHE A 556 5.69 30.32 1.10
C PHE A 556 5.39 30.28 2.59
N GLU A 557 4.87 31.38 3.12
CA GLU A 557 4.53 31.53 4.53
C GLU A 557 3.06 31.22 4.78
N ASP A 558 2.80 30.26 5.68
CA ASP A 558 1.47 29.87 6.12
C ASP A 558 1.55 29.27 7.53
N LYS A 559 0.76 29.83 8.45
CA LYS A 559 0.68 29.37 9.85
C LYS A 559 0.24 27.92 9.99
N ALA A 560 -0.32 27.31 8.93
CA ALA A 560 -0.64 25.89 8.95
C ALA A 560 0.60 25.03 9.13
N PHE A 561 1.77 25.41 8.58
CA PHE A 561 2.98 24.60 8.72
C PHE A 561 3.45 24.54 10.18
N ASN A 562 3.34 25.65 10.92
CA ASN A 562 3.80 25.74 12.31
C ASN A 562 5.20 25.12 12.42
N GLU A 563 5.53 24.31 13.42
CA GLU A 563 6.87 23.74 13.55
C GLU A 563 7.14 22.56 12.58
N TYR A 564 6.11 21.96 11.97
CA TYR A 564 6.24 20.72 11.21
C TYR A 564 5.09 20.42 10.25
N ALA A 565 5.44 19.91 9.07
CA ALA A 565 4.53 19.15 8.22
C ALA A 565 5.22 17.93 7.63
N SER A 566 4.47 16.83 7.50
CA SER A 566 4.91 15.70 6.69
C SER A 566 4.70 16.01 5.21
N LEU A 567 5.72 15.74 4.40
CA LEU A 567 5.68 15.95 2.95
C LEU A 567 5.67 14.62 2.18
N ILE A 568 4.79 14.51 1.19
CA ILE A 568 4.77 13.45 0.17
C ILE A 568 4.85 14.11 -1.21
N GLY A 569 5.74 13.63 -2.07
CA GLY A 569 6.00 14.21 -3.38
C GLY A 569 5.72 13.24 -4.53
N GLY A 570 5.50 13.77 -5.73
CA GLY A 570 5.28 12.94 -6.92
C GLY A 570 4.43 13.62 -7.99
N ASN A 571 4.54 13.18 -9.25
CA ASN A 571 3.75 13.69 -10.38
C ASN A 571 3.66 15.24 -10.42
N ASN A 572 4.80 15.92 -10.24
CA ASN A 572 4.91 17.38 -10.20
C ASN A 572 4.10 18.04 -9.09
N ARG A 573 3.89 17.36 -7.96
CA ARG A 573 3.12 17.85 -6.81
C ARG A 573 3.79 17.51 -5.49
N VAL A 574 3.46 18.30 -4.47
CA VAL A 574 3.82 18.04 -3.07
C VAL A 574 2.58 18.17 -2.21
N LEU A 575 2.25 17.11 -1.47
CA LEU A 575 1.22 17.11 -0.44
C LEU A 575 1.88 17.34 0.91
N ALA A 576 1.50 18.41 1.58
CA ALA A 576 1.84 18.68 2.97
C ALA A 576 0.67 18.27 3.88
N THR A 577 0.97 17.49 4.91
CA THR A 577 0.08 17.22 6.04
C THR A 577 0.62 17.96 7.25
N THR A 578 -0.13 18.96 7.71
CA THR A 578 0.34 19.87 8.77
C THR A 578 -0.07 19.43 10.17
N THR A 579 0.65 19.90 11.18
CA THR A 579 0.29 19.70 12.59
C THR A 579 -1.08 20.28 12.93
N THR A 580 -1.50 21.35 12.25
CA THR A 580 -2.82 21.99 12.41
C THR A 580 -4.00 21.18 11.83
N GLY A 581 -3.74 19.99 11.26
CA GLY A 581 -4.79 19.12 10.72
C GLY A 581 -5.20 19.45 9.29
N GLU A 582 -4.36 20.17 8.55
CA GLU A 582 -4.62 20.58 7.18
C GLU A 582 -3.82 19.78 6.16
N LEU A 583 -4.42 19.61 4.99
CA LEU A 583 -3.76 19.12 3.79
C LEU A 583 -3.60 20.27 2.81
N LEU A 584 -2.38 20.55 2.39
CA LEU A 584 -2.08 21.50 1.32
C LEU A 584 -1.40 20.76 0.17
N LEU A 585 -1.98 20.85 -1.02
CA LEU A 585 -1.40 20.29 -2.24
C LEU A 585 -0.80 21.41 -3.07
N PHE A 586 0.51 21.36 -3.31
CA PHE A 586 1.26 22.32 -4.10
C PHE A 586 1.65 21.73 -5.45
N ALA A 587 1.79 22.60 -6.44
CA ALA A 587 2.56 22.26 -7.63
C ALA A 587 4.06 22.28 -7.31
N ALA A 588 4.78 21.27 -7.80
CA ALA A 588 6.22 21.18 -7.66
C ALA A 588 6.90 21.87 -8.85
N GLU A 589 7.01 23.19 -8.77
CA GLU A 589 7.51 24.04 -9.85
C GLU A 589 8.43 25.16 -9.33
N CYS A 590 9.28 25.70 -10.21
CA CYS A 590 10.38 26.61 -9.82
C CYS A 590 10.03 28.10 -9.95
N GLN A 591 8.87 28.43 -10.53
CA GLN A 591 8.43 29.81 -10.83
C GLN A 591 7.87 30.53 -9.60
N GLY A 592 7.33 29.79 -8.64
CA GLY A 592 6.74 30.35 -7.43
C GLY A 592 5.86 29.33 -6.70
N PRO A 593 5.41 29.65 -5.49
CA PRO A 593 4.50 28.79 -4.75
C PRO A 593 3.12 28.81 -5.39
N ARG A 594 2.61 27.63 -5.76
CA ARG A 594 1.25 27.48 -6.27
C ARG A 594 0.50 26.41 -5.49
N VAL A 595 -0.41 26.86 -4.63
CA VAL A 595 -1.37 25.99 -3.93
C VAL A 595 -2.43 25.53 -4.93
N ILE A 596 -2.50 24.23 -5.21
CA ILE A 596 -3.51 23.61 -6.07
C ILE A 596 -4.84 23.48 -5.32
N SER A 597 -4.77 23.06 -4.06
CA SER A 597 -5.96 22.86 -3.21
C SER A 597 -5.56 22.72 -1.75
N ARG A 598 -6.51 23.03 -0.87
CA ARG A 598 -6.37 22.94 0.58
C ARG A 598 -7.58 22.23 1.17
N LEU A 599 -7.39 21.47 2.24
CA LEU A 599 -8.45 20.75 2.93
C LEU A 599 -8.18 20.66 4.42
N GLN A 600 -9.07 21.20 5.24
CA GLN A 600 -9.08 20.95 6.69
C GLN A 600 -9.62 19.55 6.96
N VAL A 601 -8.85 18.71 7.65
CA VAL A 601 -9.25 17.33 7.98
C VAL A 601 -9.60 17.19 9.46
N PHE A 602 -8.75 17.72 10.33
CA PHE A 602 -8.95 17.71 11.77
C PHE A 602 -9.06 19.14 12.26
N GLN A 603 -9.97 19.41 13.18
CA GLN A 603 -10.01 20.67 13.91
C GLN A 603 -9.61 20.38 15.35
N GLY A 604 -8.74 21.19 15.92
CA GLY A 604 -8.44 21.08 17.34
C GLY A 604 -9.59 21.63 18.19
N LYS A 605 -9.57 21.29 19.48
CA LYS A 605 -10.58 21.70 20.46
C LYS A 605 -10.09 22.93 21.23
N ASP A 606 -11.03 23.78 21.63
CA ASP A 606 -10.77 24.94 22.51
C ASP A 606 -9.64 25.87 22.02
N GLY A 607 -9.53 26.03 20.70
CA GLY A 607 -8.52 26.88 20.07
C GLY A 607 -7.10 26.30 20.04
N ARG A 608 -6.91 25.04 20.44
CA ARG A 608 -5.62 24.33 20.36
C ARG A 608 -5.45 23.66 19.00
N SER A 609 -4.20 23.36 18.64
CA SER A 609 -3.87 22.55 17.46
C SER A 609 -4.27 21.07 17.68
N PRO A 610 -4.70 20.35 16.63
CA PRO A 610 -4.96 18.91 16.70
C PRO A 610 -3.67 18.05 16.78
N ASP A 611 -2.49 18.65 16.60
CA ASP A 611 -1.17 18.04 16.86
C ASP A 611 -0.90 16.74 16.07
N LEU A 612 -1.03 16.84 14.74
CA LEU A 612 -0.71 15.75 13.83
C LEU A 612 0.80 15.59 13.62
N TRP A 613 1.42 14.76 14.48
CA TRP A 613 2.85 14.44 14.39
C TRP A 613 3.16 13.17 13.58
N ALA A 614 2.22 12.22 13.54
CA ALA A 614 2.43 10.95 12.89
C ALA A 614 2.52 11.09 11.36
N HIS A 615 3.53 10.46 10.75
CA HIS A 615 3.63 10.44 9.30
C HIS A 615 2.41 9.73 8.66
N PRO A 616 1.78 10.34 7.64
CA PRO A 616 0.68 9.76 6.90
C PRO A 616 1.12 8.54 6.08
N ALA A 617 0.13 7.74 5.66
CA ALA A 617 0.32 6.73 4.62
C ALA A 617 -0.59 7.04 3.43
N LEU A 618 -0.01 7.16 2.22
CA LEU A 618 -0.76 7.34 0.97
C LEU A 618 -0.72 6.06 0.14
N VAL A 619 -1.86 5.37 0.04
CA VAL A 619 -2.00 4.14 -0.75
C VAL A 619 -3.13 4.31 -1.75
N GLY A 620 -2.76 4.41 -3.02
CA GLY A 620 -3.67 4.74 -4.10
C GLY A 620 -4.28 6.13 -3.90
N ASP A 621 -5.62 6.17 -3.89
CA ASP A 621 -6.44 7.36 -3.66
C ASP A 621 -6.81 7.55 -2.18
N ARG A 622 -6.19 6.77 -1.28
CA ARG A 622 -6.50 6.76 0.14
C ARG A 622 -5.37 7.30 0.97
N LEU A 623 -5.70 8.27 1.81
CA LEU A 623 -4.79 8.84 2.79
C LEU A 623 -5.20 8.39 4.17
N TYR A 624 -4.28 7.71 4.84
CA TYR A 624 -4.42 7.30 6.23
C TYR A 624 -3.70 8.30 7.12
N LEU A 625 -4.42 8.84 8.10
CA LEU A 625 -3.91 9.82 9.05
C LEU A 625 -4.16 9.33 10.47
N ARG A 626 -3.31 9.80 11.39
CA ARG A 626 -3.45 9.55 12.82
C ARG A 626 -3.27 10.87 13.56
N SER A 627 -4.32 11.29 14.26
CA SER A 627 -4.27 12.33 15.27
C SER A 627 -4.03 11.71 16.66
N PRO A 628 -3.86 12.52 17.71
CA PRO A 628 -3.75 12.00 19.06
C PRO A 628 -4.95 11.19 19.56
N GLU A 629 -6.14 11.41 18.99
CA GLU A 629 -7.40 10.81 19.48
C GLU A 629 -8.04 9.85 18.48
N GLU A 630 -7.65 9.85 17.20
CA GLU A 630 -8.25 8.99 16.18
C GLU A 630 -7.28 8.66 15.04
N THR A 631 -7.52 7.54 14.39
CA THR A 631 -6.97 7.23 13.06
C THR A 631 -8.10 7.16 12.05
N VAL A 632 -7.85 7.64 10.83
CA VAL A 632 -8.87 7.83 9.80
C VAL A 632 -8.34 7.39 8.44
N CYS A 633 -9.26 7.01 7.56
CA CYS A 633 -9.00 6.87 6.13
C CYS A 633 -9.82 7.89 5.36
N LEU A 634 -9.14 8.72 4.58
CA LEU A 634 -9.75 9.67 3.65
C LEU A 634 -9.63 9.18 2.22
N LEU A 635 -10.67 9.44 1.43
CA LEU A 635 -10.63 9.34 -0.02
C LEU A 635 -10.24 10.69 -0.61
N LEU A 636 -9.10 10.75 -1.31
CA LEU A 636 -8.57 11.99 -1.91
C LEU A 636 -9.17 12.35 -3.28
N GLY A 637 -10.06 11.52 -3.84
CA GLY A 637 -10.77 11.81 -5.09
C GLY A 637 -10.11 11.26 -6.35
N GLU A 638 -10.69 11.59 -7.52
CA GLU A 638 -10.26 11.07 -8.82
C GLU A 638 -8.85 11.53 -9.20
N ARG A 639 -8.08 10.63 -9.81
CA ARG A 639 -6.67 10.80 -10.17
C ARG A 639 -6.52 11.56 -11.47
#